data_AF-A0A3P6TCC2-F1
#
_entry.id   AF-A0A3P6TCC2-F1
#
_cell.length_a   1.000
_cell.length_b   1.000
_cell.length_c   1.000
_cell.angle_alpha   90.00
_cell.angle_beta   90.00
_cell.angle_gamma   90.00
#
_symmetry.space_group_name_H-M   'P 1'
#
loop_
_entity.id
_entity.type
_entity.pdbx_description
1 polymer ?
#
loop_
_entity_poly.entity_id
_entity_poly.type
_entity_poly.pdbx_seq_one_letter_code
_entity_poly.pdbx_strand_id
1 'polypeptide(L)'
;MLRFSWLKRALFLLILLICSWMISRNTSVSKDGDGWAEPQRNVVPVKIGEIELYSLKKHLCIPLLAADSECLERTYCSKDEVVVLLRPESRTKPPLLCLNNKRLFDSSKLVRGFNIAVLDNDKNVVGVHYLSVQDSDLSVIKLLAQIRNYEIIIGTSYGDVSSKISAETRQLLRLFGLSLGEYKTESSILFVGQLGLSVPAAFEKVVPLEIVEPKYYTQCLKTPMGELSNVTIQVSKAHHIDEHVVAQLSVVKGQRMDVKLGEKLPNCGHPKNCPEDEIPMLFYSGKDKDDSPRLCVNGRLIIDRDLNSAGRGLNMVVIDSKTHQVTRTGHYDTYLEDSSALILFLEQLTPGEIVAVISFDEASNSLSDMAKHIFYELGSSLIYRLKFRASWYFIGQKGIDGYTPFEDMNLPSGNDWAKPIKRTICVPSVLDGLKTVKSRLPKAQNMFRRHFCSRYDGYEDFCDVFLPSESRLDMPLVPRSGQTHVPPTDLIYSVPILLAGGLNMNNIRLCLESIYDQAGINPQNVVVAYDSIYGEISDLSALFHVRALPISNSTSYDDFVLEGIDHMMSLFPHASCLIVIEEDIILLPGFLYFLAQLLPYFLKDNTASFILTLNENTISSRGVDPSFVYRTESGAAAGAYMVKKSFYDKFMKSRECCERTKFGWQISDISYIAAMSRVEHLETFDLIAFMKNGGALTKSRRTSSSILLNGDEKVENADRLSEGSYDADLRKVINNGRKYYVKGHINCHEDMFGARDGSYSNTATPPSVIIVYDESKNALRQLARCFDLQITKNYSLGSYKGTIRFSTAYASYVLVASNSPFHVKPQNLTSTSQSL
;
A
#
# COMPACT_ATOMS: atom_id res chain seq x y z
N MET A 1 -51.00 -40.73 -15.92
CA MET A 1 -49.95 -40.48 -16.95
C MET A 1 -48.84 -39.72 -16.23
N LEU A 2 -47.64 -40.24 -15.94
CA LEU A 2 -46.77 -41.24 -16.62
C LEU A 2 -46.06 -40.65 -17.85
N ARG A 3 -44.71 -40.76 -17.89
CA ARG A 3 -43.73 -40.05 -18.75
C ARG A 3 -43.55 -38.58 -18.35
N PHE A 4 -42.50 -38.20 -17.61
CA PHE A 4 -41.21 -37.81 -18.22
C PHE A 4 -39.94 -38.19 -17.44
N SER A 5 -40.02 -39.06 -16.42
CA SER A 5 -38.88 -39.40 -15.52
C SER A 5 -37.72 -40.18 -16.16
N TRP A 6 -37.85 -40.68 -17.39
CA TRP A 6 -36.90 -41.64 -17.98
C TRP A 6 -35.68 -41.02 -18.69
N LEU A 7 -35.81 -39.86 -19.36
CA LEU A 7 -34.70 -39.30 -20.16
C LEU A 7 -33.45 -38.97 -19.33
N LYS A 8 -33.63 -38.41 -18.12
CA LYS A 8 -32.49 -38.02 -17.26
C LYS A 8 -31.71 -39.22 -16.71
N ARG A 9 -32.33 -40.40 -16.54
CA ARG A 9 -31.63 -41.64 -16.15
C ARG A 9 -30.94 -42.32 -17.33
N ALA A 10 -31.57 -42.31 -18.52
CA ALA A 10 -30.97 -42.84 -19.74
C ALA A 10 -29.69 -42.09 -20.14
N LEU A 11 -29.70 -40.76 -20.08
CA LEU A 11 -28.54 -39.93 -20.48
C LEU A 11 -27.31 -40.17 -19.59
N PHE A 12 -27.51 -40.37 -18.28
CA PHE A 12 -26.42 -40.61 -17.32
C PHE A 12 -25.76 -41.99 -17.52
N LEU A 13 -26.55 -43.02 -17.84
CA LEU A 13 -26.05 -44.34 -18.20
C LEU A 13 -25.30 -44.35 -19.54
N LEU A 14 -25.76 -43.55 -20.52
CA LEU A 14 -25.10 -43.44 -21.82
C LEU A 14 -23.68 -42.85 -21.69
N ILE A 15 -23.51 -41.81 -20.87
CA ILE A 15 -22.22 -41.16 -20.61
C ILE A 15 -21.24 -42.13 -19.92
N LEU A 16 -21.71 -42.88 -18.91
CA LEU A 16 -20.89 -43.90 -18.24
C LEU A 16 -20.43 -45.02 -19.20
N LEU A 17 -21.31 -45.48 -20.10
CA LEU A 17 -20.97 -46.49 -21.11
C LEU A 17 -19.94 -45.97 -22.13
N ILE A 18 -20.05 -44.71 -22.55
CA ILE A 18 -19.09 -44.09 -23.49
C ILE A 18 -17.70 -43.96 -22.83
N CYS A 19 -17.63 -43.60 -21.54
CA CYS A 19 -16.35 -43.54 -20.81
C CYS A 19 -15.68 -44.93 -20.68
N SER A 20 -16.43 -46.00 -20.36
CA SER A 20 -15.88 -47.36 -20.34
C SER A 20 -15.46 -47.86 -21.73
N TRP A 21 -16.11 -47.41 -22.80
CA TRP A 21 -15.81 -47.84 -24.17
C TRP A 21 -14.49 -47.27 -24.69
N MET A 22 -14.20 -45.99 -24.41
CA MET A 22 -12.93 -45.33 -24.77
C MET A 22 -11.69 -46.00 -24.15
N ILE A 23 -11.83 -46.66 -22.99
CA ILE A 23 -10.71 -47.29 -22.26
C ILE A 23 -10.40 -48.71 -22.80
N SER A 24 -11.27 -49.30 -23.63
CA SER A 24 -11.26 -50.74 -23.94
C SER A 24 -10.85 -51.12 -25.37
N ARG A 25 -10.34 -50.18 -26.20
CA ARG A 25 -10.00 -50.46 -27.61
C ARG A 25 -8.68 -49.88 -28.12
N ASN A 26 -7.59 -50.43 -27.58
CA ASN A 26 -6.30 -50.73 -28.25
C ASN A 26 -5.46 -51.48 -27.20
N THR A 27 -5.47 -52.81 -27.03
CA THR A 27 -5.18 -53.92 -27.97
C THR A 27 -3.86 -53.73 -28.74
N SER A 28 -2.93 -54.70 -28.80
CA SER A 28 -3.12 -56.16 -28.78
C SER A 28 -1.92 -57.01 -28.31
N VAL A 29 -2.21 -58.19 -27.72
CA VAL A 29 -1.61 -59.54 -28.00
C VAL A 29 -0.07 -59.64 -28.08
N SER A 30 0.72 -60.26 -27.17
CA SER A 30 0.68 -61.55 -26.40
C SER A 30 1.18 -62.80 -27.14
N LYS A 31 2.19 -63.49 -26.57
CA LYS A 31 2.64 -64.91 -26.70
C LYS A 31 4.13 -64.98 -26.32
N ASP A 32 4.71 -65.96 -25.63
CA ASP A 32 4.28 -67.05 -24.71
C ASP A 32 5.38 -67.11 -23.59
N GLY A 33 5.26 -67.66 -22.37
CA GLY A 33 4.20 -68.45 -21.73
C GLY A 33 4.44 -68.58 -20.19
N ASP A 34 4.70 -69.80 -19.71
CA ASP A 34 5.07 -70.28 -18.34
C ASP A 34 5.76 -69.28 -17.37
N GLY A 35 5.52 -69.23 -16.06
CA GLY A 35 4.88 -70.18 -15.15
C GLY A 35 5.61 -70.21 -13.78
N TRP A 36 4.84 -70.16 -12.68
CA TRP A 36 5.22 -70.49 -11.29
C TRP A 36 6.14 -69.53 -10.49
N ALA A 37 6.08 -69.68 -9.16
CA ALA A 37 6.42 -68.66 -8.17
C ALA A 37 7.64 -68.99 -7.29
N GLU A 38 8.26 -67.92 -6.74
CA GLU A 38 9.08 -67.88 -5.51
C GLU A 38 10.38 -68.73 -5.42
N PRO A 39 11.28 -68.49 -4.45
CA PRO A 39 11.48 -67.30 -3.60
C PRO A 39 12.94 -66.74 -3.69
N GLN A 40 13.34 -65.98 -2.66
CA GLN A 40 14.64 -65.35 -2.39
C GLN A 40 15.91 -66.11 -2.83
N ARG A 41 17.00 -65.36 -3.07
CA ARG A 41 18.38 -65.90 -3.02
C ARG A 41 19.35 -64.98 -2.29
N ASN A 42 20.29 -65.61 -1.60
CA ASN A 42 21.47 -65.01 -0.98
C ASN A 42 22.74 -65.53 -1.70
N VAL A 43 23.77 -64.68 -1.78
CA VAL A 43 25.20 -65.04 -1.61
C VAL A 43 25.89 -65.98 -2.65
N VAL A 44 26.69 -65.37 -3.57
CA VAL A 44 28.14 -65.69 -3.89
C VAL A 44 28.47 -67.06 -4.57
N PRO A 45 29.66 -67.32 -5.20
CA PRO A 45 30.76 -66.47 -5.75
C PRO A 45 31.03 -66.63 -7.27
N VAL A 46 31.87 -65.74 -7.84
CA VAL A 46 32.83 -66.05 -8.93
C VAL A 46 34.21 -65.43 -8.59
N LYS A 47 35.30 -65.92 -9.22
CA LYS A 47 36.70 -65.85 -8.76
C LYS A 47 37.49 -64.54 -9.03
N ILE A 48 38.59 -64.44 -8.29
CA ILE A 48 39.67 -63.42 -8.30
C ILE A 48 40.68 -63.67 -9.44
N GLY A 49 41.39 -62.61 -9.86
CA GLY A 49 42.75 -62.66 -10.43
C GLY A 49 43.65 -61.60 -9.76
N GLU A 50 44.93 -61.90 -9.52
CA GLU A 50 45.91 -61.07 -8.78
C GLU A 50 47.11 -60.64 -9.66
N ILE A 51 48.14 -60.03 -9.03
CA ILE A 51 49.40 -59.44 -9.60
C ILE A 51 49.16 -58.07 -10.27
N GLU A 52 49.88 -56.97 -9.98
CA GLU A 52 50.87 -56.53 -8.96
C GLU A 52 50.97 -54.97 -9.08
N LEU A 53 51.74 -54.16 -8.34
CA LEU A 53 52.15 -53.97 -6.93
C LEU A 53 52.99 -52.64 -6.89
N TYR A 54 53.20 -52.00 -5.73
CA TYR A 54 53.95 -50.72 -5.53
C TYR A 54 53.26 -49.44 -6.08
N SER A 55 53.45 -48.23 -5.52
CA SER A 55 54.31 -47.78 -4.40
C SER A 55 53.70 -46.66 -3.54
N LEU A 56 54.13 -46.62 -2.27
CA LEU A 56 54.06 -45.57 -1.23
C LEU A 56 53.60 -44.14 -1.61
N LYS A 57 52.60 -43.62 -0.87
CA LYS A 57 52.85 -42.71 0.29
C LYS A 57 51.60 -42.43 1.14
N LYS A 58 51.79 -42.39 2.47
CA LYS A 58 50.90 -41.67 3.41
C LYS A 58 51.18 -40.17 3.30
N HIS A 59 50.16 -39.31 3.37
CA HIS A 59 50.08 -38.14 4.26
C HIS A 59 48.75 -37.38 4.11
N LEU A 60 48.39 -36.61 5.14
CA LEU A 60 47.31 -35.62 5.22
C LEU A 60 45.88 -36.10 4.84
N CYS A 61 45.17 -36.65 5.84
CA CYS A 61 43.75 -36.36 5.97
C CYS A 61 43.60 -35.01 6.69
N ILE A 62 43.26 -33.96 5.94
CA ILE A 62 42.67 -32.74 6.50
C ILE A 62 41.14 -32.92 6.43
N PRO A 63 40.35 -32.56 7.45
CA PRO A 63 38.90 -32.67 7.39
C PRO A 63 38.34 -31.71 6.33
N LEU A 64 37.85 -32.26 5.22
CA LEU A 64 36.99 -31.53 4.30
C LEU A 64 35.67 -31.23 5.00
N LEU A 65 35.43 -29.95 5.28
CA LEU A 65 34.15 -29.44 5.76
C LEU A 65 33.03 -29.88 4.79
N ALA A 66 31.92 -30.40 5.34
CA ALA A 66 30.83 -30.92 4.54
C ALA A 66 30.25 -29.85 3.60
N ALA A 67 30.16 -30.17 2.31
CA ALA A 67 29.43 -29.37 1.34
C ALA A 67 27.94 -29.71 1.39
N ASP A 68 27.10 -28.70 1.21
CA ASP A 68 25.64 -28.87 1.15
C ASP A 68 25.24 -29.45 -0.22
N SER A 69 24.42 -30.50 -0.23
CA SER A 69 24.04 -31.20 -1.46
C SER A 69 23.16 -30.38 -2.40
N GLU A 70 22.46 -29.34 -1.93
CA GLU A 70 21.79 -28.36 -2.81
C GLU A 70 22.75 -27.27 -3.35
N CYS A 71 23.95 -27.14 -2.76
CA CYS A 71 24.98 -26.20 -3.20
C CYS A 71 26.07 -26.82 -4.09
N LEU A 72 25.93 -28.09 -4.48
CA LEU A 72 26.89 -28.79 -5.35
C LEU A 72 26.61 -28.52 -6.83
N GLU A 73 27.18 -27.44 -7.37
CA GLU A 73 27.22 -27.19 -8.82
C GLU A 73 28.62 -27.44 -9.41
N ARG A 74 28.68 -27.77 -10.70
CA ARG A 74 29.93 -28.10 -11.43
C ARG A 74 30.50 -26.91 -12.22
N THR A 75 30.20 -25.69 -11.80
CA THR A 75 30.62 -24.45 -12.49
C THR A 75 32.01 -24.04 -12.00
N TYR A 76 32.99 -23.99 -12.91
CA TYR A 76 34.36 -23.61 -12.60
C TYR A 76 34.60 -22.13 -12.95
N CYS A 77 34.68 -21.28 -11.92
CA CYS A 77 35.17 -19.91 -12.05
C CYS A 77 36.72 -19.88 -12.06
N SER A 78 37.32 -18.72 -12.35
CA SER A 78 38.77 -18.52 -12.28
C SER A 78 39.29 -18.71 -10.85
N LYS A 79 40.60 -18.96 -10.66
CA LYS A 79 41.20 -19.20 -9.32
C LYS A 79 40.95 -18.08 -8.31
N ASP A 80 40.83 -16.84 -8.80
CA ASP A 80 40.68 -15.63 -7.99
C ASP A 80 39.20 -15.17 -7.90
N GLU A 81 38.27 -15.97 -8.41
CA GLU A 81 36.82 -15.73 -8.43
C GLU A 81 36.09 -16.65 -7.44
N VAL A 82 34.95 -16.20 -6.93
CA VAL A 82 34.10 -16.97 -6.02
C VAL A 82 32.82 -17.39 -6.73
N VAL A 83 32.44 -18.67 -6.60
CA VAL A 83 31.20 -19.19 -7.18
C VAL A 83 30.02 -18.74 -6.32
N VAL A 84 29.10 -17.97 -6.90
CA VAL A 84 27.80 -17.63 -6.30
C VAL A 84 26.72 -18.45 -7.02
N LEU A 85 26.00 -19.30 -6.29
CA LEU A 85 24.82 -20.01 -6.79
C LEU A 85 23.57 -19.40 -6.17
N LEU A 86 22.59 -19.07 -7.01
CA LEU A 86 21.37 -18.35 -6.66
C LEU A 86 20.13 -19.10 -7.18
N ARG A 87 19.13 -19.27 -6.32
CA ARG A 87 17.80 -19.79 -6.65
C ARG A 87 16.76 -18.83 -6.05
N PRO A 88 15.82 -18.29 -6.83
CA PRO A 88 14.73 -17.47 -6.29
C PRO A 88 13.76 -18.38 -5.55
N GLU A 89 12.73 -17.79 -4.94
CA GLU A 89 11.58 -18.58 -4.50
C GLU A 89 10.91 -19.27 -5.70
N SER A 90 10.44 -20.50 -5.52
CA SER A 90 9.47 -21.16 -6.39
C SER A 90 8.33 -21.74 -5.57
N ARG A 91 7.23 -22.13 -6.21
CA ARG A 91 6.10 -22.82 -5.55
C ARG A 91 6.47 -24.13 -4.82
N THR A 92 7.69 -24.63 -5.00
CA THR A 92 8.16 -25.91 -4.46
C THR A 92 9.40 -25.80 -3.58
N LYS A 93 10.11 -24.66 -3.56
CA LYS A 93 11.31 -24.45 -2.74
C LYS A 93 11.49 -22.99 -2.31
N PRO A 94 11.93 -22.72 -1.07
CA PRO A 94 12.39 -21.39 -0.67
C PRO A 94 13.64 -20.99 -1.45
N PRO A 95 13.97 -19.68 -1.50
CA PRO A 95 15.18 -19.21 -2.17
C PRO A 95 16.44 -19.81 -1.53
N LEU A 96 17.49 -19.96 -2.34
CA LEU A 96 18.79 -20.49 -1.95
C LEU A 96 19.90 -19.57 -2.45
N LEU A 97 20.88 -19.33 -1.59
CA LEU A 97 22.11 -18.65 -1.95
C LEU A 97 23.27 -19.47 -1.39
N CYS A 98 24.19 -19.88 -2.26
CA CYS A 98 25.43 -20.55 -1.87
C CYS A 98 26.66 -19.77 -2.36
N LEU A 99 27.71 -19.78 -1.54
CA LEU A 99 29.02 -19.18 -1.81
C LEU A 99 30.07 -20.27 -1.69
N ASN A 100 30.83 -20.56 -2.76
CA ASN A 100 31.81 -21.65 -2.82
C ASN A 100 31.26 -22.98 -2.24
N ASN A 101 30.10 -23.41 -2.75
CA ASN A 101 29.38 -24.65 -2.39
C ASN A 101 28.92 -24.75 -0.91
N LYS A 102 28.86 -23.63 -0.18
CA LYS A 102 28.26 -23.53 1.17
C LYS A 102 27.03 -22.63 1.14
N ARG A 103 25.93 -23.04 1.78
CA ARG A 103 24.71 -22.23 1.93
C ARG A 103 25.01 -20.99 2.80
N LEU A 104 24.63 -19.79 2.35
CA LEU A 104 24.77 -18.55 3.14
C LEU A 104 23.58 -18.30 4.05
N PHE A 105 22.36 -18.58 3.57
CA PHE A 105 21.14 -18.36 4.34
C PHE A 105 20.65 -19.66 4.98
N ASP A 106 20.55 -19.65 6.30
CA ASP A 106 19.88 -20.71 7.06
C ASP A 106 18.40 -20.73 6.68
N SER A 107 17.95 -21.84 6.10
CA SER A 107 16.58 -21.96 5.59
C SER A 107 15.51 -21.94 6.70
N SER A 108 15.88 -22.18 7.97
CA SER A 108 15.00 -21.98 9.13
C SER A 108 14.82 -20.50 9.52
N LYS A 109 15.70 -19.62 9.04
CA LYS A 109 15.74 -18.18 9.40
C LYS A 109 15.29 -17.25 8.28
N LEU A 110 14.99 -17.79 7.09
CA LEU A 110 14.49 -17.01 5.95
C LEU A 110 13.18 -16.30 6.31
N VAL A 111 13.17 -14.96 6.21
CA VAL A 111 11.98 -14.15 6.48
C VAL A 111 11.33 -13.65 5.18
N ARG A 112 10.00 -13.51 5.19
CA ARG A 112 9.27 -12.84 4.10
C ARG A 112 9.67 -11.36 4.06
N GLY A 113 10.49 -11.01 3.08
CA GLY A 113 11.39 -9.87 3.14
C GLY A 113 12.67 -10.08 2.32
N PHE A 114 13.66 -9.23 2.55
CA PHE A 114 14.98 -9.39 1.95
C PHE A 114 15.89 -10.21 2.86
N ASN A 115 16.58 -11.18 2.26
CA ASN A 115 17.61 -11.96 2.91
C ASN A 115 18.92 -11.61 2.20
N ILE A 116 19.85 -10.96 2.92
CA ILE A 116 21.03 -10.29 2.36
C ILE A 116 22.29 -10.71 3.12
N ALA A 117 23.33 -11.11 2.38
CA ALA A 117 24.70 -11.22 2.88
C ALA A 117 25.51 -10.01 2.41
N VAL A 118 26.34 -9.46 3.30
CA VAL A 118 27.33 -8.42 3.00
C VAL A 118 28.71 -9.06 2.98
N LEU A 119 29.49 -8.79 1.93
CA LEU A 119 30.85 -9.29 1.76
C LEU A 119 31.85 -8.13 1.62
N ASP A 120 33.08 -8.36 2.10
CA ASP A 120 34.21 -7.47 1.88
C ASP A 120 34.80 -7.62 0.46
N ASN A 121 35.80 -6.80 0.13
CA ASN A 121 36.47 -6.84 -1.17
C ASN A 121 37.29 -8.14 -1.41
N ASP A 122 37.63 -8.85 -0.34
CA ASP A 122 38.29 -10.17 -0.34
C ASP A 122 37.28 -11.33 -0.42
N LYS A 123 35.98 -11.01 -0.47
CA LYS A 123 34.82 -11.93 -0.63
C LYS A 123 34.53 -12.79 0.61
N ASN A 124 35.00 -12.39 1.78
CA ASN A 124 34.56 -12.96 3.06
C ASN A 124 33.18 -12.43 3.42
N VAL A 125 32.36 -13.24 4.09
CA VAL A 125 31.04 -12.81 4.58
C VAL A 125 31.20 -12.01 5.87
N VAL A 126 30.91 -10.73 5.82
CA VAL A 126 30.98 -9.77 6.94
C VAL A 126 29.71 -9.83 7.79
N GLY A 127 28.55 -10.03 7.15
CA GLY A 127 27.26 -10.10 7.82
C GLY A 127 26.21 -10.86 7.01
N VAL A 128 25.23 -11.44 7.70
CA VAL A 128 24.06 -12.11 7.12
C VAL A 128 22.81 -11.61 7.84
N HIS A 129 21.86 -11.10 7.07
CA HIS A 129 20.74 -10.30 7.56
C HIS A 129 19.42 -10.82 6.98
N TYR A 130 18.49 -11.12 7.88
CA TYR A 130 17.14 -11.61 7.58
C TYR A 130 16.17 -10.46 7.88
N LEU A 131 15.73 -9.74 6.85
CA LEU A 131 15.09 -8.43 6.97
C LEU A 131 13.62 -8.52 6.54
N SER A 132 12.73 -8.69 7.52
CA SER A 132 11.28 -8.62 7.29
C SER A 132 10.89 -7.23 6.77
N VAL A 133 9.94 -7.21 5.84
CA VAL A 133 9.34 -6.00 5.27
C VAL A 133 7.81 -5.99 5.42
N GLN A 134 7.26 -6.82 6.32
CA GLN A 134 5.80 -6.97 6.44
C GLN A 134 5.12 -5.67 6.90
N ASP A 135 5.77 -4.95 7.83
CA ASP A 135 5.24 -3.73 8.48
C ASP A 135 6.02 -2.46 8.06
N SER A 136 7.33 -2.59 7.83
CA SER A 136 8.22 -1.53 7.32
C SER A 136 9.51 -2.11 6.75
N ASP A 137 10.09 -1.43 5.76
CA ASP A 137 11.40 -1.72 5.14
C ASP A 137 12.57 -0.98 5.82
N LEU A 138 12.34 -0.26 6.92
CA LEU A 138 13.36 0.45 7.71
C LEU A 138 14.55 -0.46 8.12
N SER A 139 14.32 -1.76 8.29
CA SER A 139 15.35 -2.77 8.53
C SER A 139 16.37 -2.84 7.38
N VAL A 140 15.89 -2.74 6.14
CA VAL A 140 16.66 -2.77 4.89
C VAL A 140 17.40 -1.45 4.69
N ILE A 141 16.72 -0.32 4.90
CA ILE A 141 17.31 1.03 4.83
C ILE A 141 18.48 1.15 5.81
N LYS A 142 18.27 0.72 7.07
CA LYS A 142 19.32 0.72 8.10
C LYS A 142 20.53 -0.14 7.72
N LEU A 143 20.35 -1.31 7.10
CA LEU A 143 21.47 -2.12 6.63
C LEU A 143 22.21 -1.41 5.49
N LEU A 144 21.50 -1.08 4.41
CA LEU A 144 22.12 -0.50 3.21
C LEU A 144 22.87 0.81 3.52
N ALA A 145 22.37 1.60 4.47
CA ALA A 145 23.00 2.82 4.98
C ALA A 145 24.30 2.60 5.79
N GLN A 146 24.50 1.41 6.36
CA GLN A 146 25.66 1.09 7.19
C GLN A 146 26.84 0.53 6.39
N ILE A 147 26.57 -0.01 5.20
CA ILE A 147 27.54 -0.58 4.25
C ILE A 147 28.46 0.53 3.71
N ARG A 148 29.77 0.24 3.60
CA ARG A 148 30.84 1.22 3.28
C ARG A 148 31.87 0.61 2.34
N ASN A 149 32.96 1.34 2.08
CA ASN A 149 34.23 0.81 1.54
C ASN A 149 34.13 -0.08 0.27
N TYR A 150 33.14 0.18 -0.59
CA TYR A 150 32.86 -0.62 -1.79
C TYR A 150 32.49 -2.10 -1.49
N GLU A 151 31.90 -2.37 -0.33
CA GLU A 151 31.37 -3.69 0.04
C GLU A 151 30.27 -4.18 -0.93
N ILE A 152 30.09 -5.50 -0.95
CA ILE A 152 29.26 -6.24 -1.91
C ILE A 152 28.02 -6.76 -1.19
N ILE A 153 26.84 -6.57 -1.77
CA ILE A 153 25.60 -7.22 -1.32
C ILE A 153 25.25 -8.38 -2.23
N ILE A 154 24.89 -9.51 -1.63
CA ILE A 154 24.32 -10.68 -2.32
C ILE A 154 23.01 -11.03 -1.63
N GLY A 155 21.90 -11.08 -2.35
CA GLY A 155 20.60 -11.21 -1.71
C GLY A 155 19.47 -11.76 -2.57
N THR A 156 18.38 -12.07 -1.88
CA THR A 156 17.13 -12.61 -2.45
C THR A 156 15.93 -12.02 -1.72
N SER A 157 14.84 -11.78 -2.43
CA SER A 157 13.53 -11.60 -1.79
C SER A 157 12.86 -12.95 -1.52
N TYR A 158 11.98 -12.99 -0.52
CA TYR A 158 11.12 -14.13 -0.19
C TYR A 158 9.70 -13.61 0.10
N GLY A 159 8.69 -14.17 -0.56
CA GLY A 159 7.34 -13.58 -0.68
C GLY A 159 7.29 -12.37 -1.62
N ASP A 160 6.08 -11.81 -1.83
CA ASP A 160 5.96 -10.52 -2.52
C ASP A 160 6.44 -9.38 -1.61
N VAL A 161 7.68 -8.98 -1.87
CA VAL A 161 8.42 -7.89 -1.21
C VAL A 161 8.34 -6.61 -2.02
N SER A 162 8.13 -6.73 -3.33
CA SER A 162 8.20 -5.63 -4.29
C SER A 162 7.19 -4.50 -4.04
N SER A 163 6.02 -4.86 -3.49
CA SER A 163 4.90 -3.99 -3.12
C SER A 163 5.07 -3.34 -1.75
N LYS A 164 6.05 -3.77 -0.96
CA LYS A 164 6.24 -3.39 0.46
C LYS A 164 7.49 -2.55 0.72
N ILE A 165 8.33 -2.35 -0.30
CA ILE A 165 9.57 -1.58 -0.18
C ILE A 165 9.40 -0.16 -0.74
N SER A 166 9.90 0.80 0.02
CA SER A 166 9.79 2.23 -0.27
C SER A 166 10.61 2.67 -1.49
N ALA A 167 10.31 3.89 -1.93
CA ALA A 167 11.14 4.63 -2.88
C ALA A 167 12.62 4.71 -2.42
N GLU A 168 12.87 4.92 -1.13
CA GLU A 168 14.22 5.00 -0.57
C GLU A 168 14.95 3.66 -0.59
N THR A 169 14.32 2.54 -0.18
CA THR A 169 14.95 1.21 -0.31
C THR A 169 15.29 0.90 -1.77
N ARG A 170 14.37 1.20 -2.70
CA ARG A 170 14.62 1.04 -4.13
C ARG A 170 15.77 1.94 -4.62
N GLN A 171 15.89 3.17 -4.12
CA GLN A 171 17.00 4.08 -4.45
C GLN A 171 18.35 3.58 -3.86
N LEU A 172 18.38 3.14 -2.60
CA LEU A 172 19.56 2.62 -1.93
C LEU A 172 20.09 1.36 -2.62
N LEU A 173 19.21 0.42 -2.99
CA LEU A 173 19.59 -0.76 -3.77
C LEU A 173 20.19 -0.40 -5.14
N ARG A 174 19.71 0.67 -5.79
CA ARG A 174 20.32 1.16 -7.05
C ARG A 174 21.74 1.70 -6.87
N LEU A 175 22.15 2.12 -5.67
CA LEU A 175 23.55 2.51 -5.40
C LEU A 175 24.53 1.32 -5.46
N PHE A 176 24.03 0.09 -5.52
CA PHE A 176 24.82 -1.13 -5.71
C PHE A 176 24.86 -1.60 -7.18
N GLY A 177 24.40 -0.78 -8.12
CA GLY A 177 24.37 -1.04 -9.55
C GLY A 177 23.09 -1.73 -10.07
N LEU A 178 22.07 -1.88 -9.22
CA LEU A 178 20.81 -2.57 -9.56
C LEU A 178 19.86 -1.72 -10.42
N SER A 179 19.02 -2.39 -11.20
CA SER A 179 18.02 -1.78 -12.09
C SER A 179 16.65 -1.66 -11.40
N LEU A 180 16.14 -2.77 -10.86
CA LEU A 180 14.80 -2.92 -10.27
C LEU A 180 13.62 -2.58 -11.20
N GLY A 181 13.85 -2.29 -12.49
CA GLY A 181 12.80 -1.86 -13.43
C GLY A 181 11.79 -2.96 -13.78
N GLU A 182 12.21 -4.22 -13.72
CA GLU A 182 11.33 -5.38 -13.85
C GLU A 182 10.72 -5.83 -12.51
N TYR A 183 11.25 -5.34 -11.38
CA TYR A 183 10.90 -5.82 -10.04
C TYR A 183 9.58 -5.22 -9.51
N LYS A 184 8.51 -6.00 -9.70
CA LYS A 184 7.09 -5.63 -9.52
C LYS A 184 6.34 -6.72 -8.75
N THR A 185 5.08 -6.44 -8.41
CA THR A 185 4.17 -7.34 -7.67
C THR A 185 4.20 -8.77 -8.22
N GLU A 186 4.17 -9.75 -7.33
CA GLU A 186 4.23 -11.19 -7.65
C GLU A 186 5.56 -11.67 -8.28
N SER A 187 6.66 -10.95 -8.09
CA SER A 187 8.00 -11.39 -8.50
C SER A 187 8.99 -11.52 -7.34
N SER A 188 9.89 -12.50 -7.45
CA SER A 188 11.09 -12.65 -6.64
C SER A 188 12.29 -12.02 -7.36
N ILE A 189 13.22 -11.42 -6.62
CA ILE A 189 14.49 -10.89 -7.16
C ILE A 189 15.68 -11.62 -6.51
N LEU A 190 16.68 -11.91 -7.34
CA LEU A 190 18.03 -12.29 -6.95
C LEU A 190 18.99 -11.19 -7.38
N PHE A 191 19.96 -10.84 -6.52
CA PHE A 191 20.96 -9.83 -6.84
C PHE A 191 22.37 -10.11 -6.31
N VAL A 192 23.36 -9.62 -7.06
CA VAL A 192 24.76 -9.44 -6.64
C VAL A 192 25.19 -8.04 -7.10
N GLY A 193 25.49 -7.13 -6.17
CA GLY A 193 25.83 -5.74 -6.47
C GLY A 193 26.90 -5.19 -5.53
N GLN A 194 27.61 -4.14 -5.95
CA GLN A 194 28.72 -3.54 -5.20
C GLN A 194 28.49 -2.03 -5.04
N LEU A 195 28.73 -1.48 -3.85
CA LEU A 195 28.47 -0.06 -3.59
C LEU A 195 29.27 0.83 -4.55
N GLY A 196 28.60 1.75 -5.25
CA GLY A 196 29.19 2.65 -6.24
C GLY A 196 29.27 2.09 -7.66
N LEU A 197 28.88 0.83 -7.89
CA LEU A 197 28.79 0.23 -9.22
C LEU A 197 27.75 0.94 -10.09
N SER A 198 28.06 1.12 -11.38
CA SER A 198 27.16 1.78 -12.33
C SER A 198 25.84 1.02 -12.52
N VAL A 199 24.75 1.74 -12.82
CA VAL A 199 23.44 1.16 -13.07
C VAL A 199 23.20 1.07 -14.59
N PRO A 200 22.83 -0.10 -15.17
CA PRO A 200 22.62 -1.41 -14.53
C PRO A 200 23.79 -2.39 -14.81
N ALA A 201 24.83 -2.38 -13.97
CA ALA A 201 25.97 -3.30 -14.07
C ALA A 201 26.01 -4.38 -12.96
N ALA A 202 25.12 -4.32 -11.97
CA ALA A 202 24.94 -5.41 -11.01
C ALA A 202 24.35 -6.67 -11.68
N PHE A 203 24.59 -7.84 -11.10
CA PHE A 203 23.84 -9.03 -11.46
C PHE A 203 22.44 -8.91 -10.87
N GLU A 204 21.42 -8.86 -11.73
CA GLU A 204 20.01 -8.84 -11.35
C GLU A 204 19.24 -9.93 -12.10
N LYS A 205 18.39 -10.69 -11.40
CA LYS A 205 17.42 -11.61 -12.01
C LYS A 205 16.08 -11.50 -11.29
N VAL A 206 15.08 -10.96 -11.98
CA VAL A 206 13.67 -10.97 -11.54
C VAL A 206 12.97 -12.20 -12.11
N VAL A 207 12.17 -12.87 -11.30
CA VAL A 207 11.51 -14.14 -11.64
C VAL A 207 10.07 -14.16 -11.08
N PRO A 208 9.02 -14.38 -11.88
CA PRO A 208 7.64 -14.46 -11.39
C PRO A 208 7.41 -15.61 -10.40
N LEU A 209 6.66 -15.36 -9.33
CA LEU A 209 6.30 -16.35 -8.29
C LEU A 209 5.33 -17.44 -8.80
N GLU A 210 4.81 -17.29 -10.02
CA GLU A 210 4.00 -18.33 -10.67
C GLU A 210 4.77 -19.62 -11.00
N ILE A 211 6.11 -19.55 -11.08
CA ILE A 211 6.93 -20.66 -11.58
C ILE A 211 6.94 -21.84 -10.60
N VAL A 212 6.61 -23.02 -11.14
CA VAL A 212 6.52 -24.29 -10.38
C VAL A 212 7.90 -24.89 -10.11
N GLU A 213 8.80 -24.85 -11.10
CA GLU A 213 10.11 -25.49 -11.05
C GLU A 213 11.22 -24.53 -10.57
N PRO A 214 12.12 -24.97 -9.68
CA PRO A 214 13.22 -24.14 -9.18
C PRO A 214 14.25 -23.85 -10.28
N LYS A 215 14.39 -22.58 -10.68
CA LYS A 215 15.46 -22.10 -11.57
C LYS A 215 16.72 -21.78 -10.79
N TYR A 216 17.87 -22.23 -11.26
CA TYR A 216 19.18 -21.93 -10.69
C TYR A 216 19.95 -20.97 -11.60
N TYR A 217 20.75 -20.11 -11.00
CA TYR A 217 21.57 -19.11 -11.67
C TYR A 217 22.95 -19.07 -11.01
N THR A 218 24.01 -19.12 -11.81
CA THR A 218 25.40 -19.04 -11.34
C THR A 218 26.04 -17.73 -11.75
N GLN A 219 26.86 -17.15 -10.87
CA GLN A 219 27.66 -15.96 -11.14
C GLN A 219 29.08 -16.13 -10.55
N CYS A 220 30.10 -15.82 -11.34
CA CYS A 220 31.48 -15.76 -10.87
C CYS A 220 31.80 -14.36 -10.34
N LEU A 221 32.05 -14.24 -9.02
CA LEU A 221 32.28 -12.95 -8.37
C LEU A 221 33.73 -12.48 -8.54
N LYS A 222 33.90 -11.48 -9.41
CA LYS A 222 35.11 -10.66 -9.55
C LYS A 222 35.07 -9.47 -8.60
N THR A 223 36.23 -9.01 -8.13
CA THR A 223 36.35 -7.77 -7.35
C THR A 223 37.46 -6.89 -7.96
N PRO A 224 37.20 -5.60 -8.23
CA PRO A 224 35.87 -4.96 -8.26
C PRO A 224 34.95 -5.62 -9.31
N MET A 225 33.64 -5.48 -9.14
CA MET A 225 32.63 -6.05 -10.05
C MET A 225 32.55 -5.31 -11.40
N GLY A 226 33.04 -4.07 -11.46
CA GLY A 226 33.06 -3.20 -12.63
C GLY A 226 33.70 -1.86 -12.30
N GLU A 227 33.36 -0.81 -13.05
CA GLU A 227 33.75 0.56 -12.73
C GLU A 227 32.97 1.06 -11.50
N LEU A 228 33.70 1.54 -10.48
CA LEU A 228 33.13 1.99 -9.21
C LEU A 228 33.25 3.52 -9.08
N SER A 229 32.11 4.16 -8.85
CA SER A 229 32.01 5.59 -8.50
C SER A 229 32.21 5.78 -6.99
N ASN A 230 32.88 6.86 -6.59
CA ASN A 230 32.98 7.22 -5.18
C ASN A 230 31.63 7.76 -4.66
N VAL A 231 30.80 6.87 -4.10
CA VAL A 231 29.46 7.17 -3.59
C VAL A 231 29.46 7.15 -2.07
N THR A 232 29.33 8.32 -1.45
CA THR A 232 28.90 8.42 -0.04
C THR A 232 27.39 8.27 0.04
N ILE A 233 26.90 7.31 0.83
CA ILE A 233 25.47 7.14 1.07
C ILE A 233 25.00 8.27 2.00
N GLN A 234 24.54 9.37 1.40
CA GLN A 234 23.83 10.44 2.10
C GLN A 234 22.38 10.01 2.30
N VAL A 235 22.10 9.30 3.39
CA VAL A 235 20.72 9.04 3.83
C VAL A 235 20.10 10.35 4.28
N SER A 236 19.36 10.99 3.37
CA SER A 236 18.32 11.95 3.74
C SER A 236 17.34 11.23 4.67
N LYS A 237 17.28 11.62 5.95
CA LYS A 237 16.43 10.95 6.95
C LYS A 237 14.96 10.97 6.52
N ALA A 238 14.51 9.92 5.83
CA ALA A 238 13.17 9.85 5.29
C ALA A 238 12.14 9.47 6.36
N HIS A 239 10.89 9.40 5.94
CA HIS A 239 9.72 9.70 6.77
C HIS A 239 9.21 8.49 7.53
N HIS A 240 10.09 7.88 8.32
CA HIS A 240 9.74 6.77 9.20
C HIS A 240 8.84 7.23 10.34
N ILE A 241 7.79 6.44 10.54
CA ILE A 241 6.78 6.63 11.57
C ILE A 241 7.34 6.14 12.91
N ASP A 242 7.12 6.90 13.98
CA ASP A 242 7.50 6.47 15.32
C ASP A 242 6.45 5.47 15.86
N GLU A 243 6.83 4.20 15.98
CA GLU A 243 5.96 3.12 16.46
C GLU A 243 5.50 3.32 17.92
N HIS A 244 6.27 4.01 18.76
CA HIS A 244 5.85 4.33 20.12
C HIS A 244 4.79 5.43 20.12
N VAL A 245 4.92 6.44 19.24
CA VAL A 245 3.88 7.47 19.05
C VAL A 245 2.62 6.85 18.43
N VAL A 246 2.74 5.93 17.46
CA VAL A 246 1.60 5.16 16.94
C VAL A 246 0.90 4.38 18.05
N ALA A 247 1.65 3.68 18.92
CA ALA A 247 1.07 2.94 20.04
C ALA A 247 0.39 3.84 21.09
N GLN A 248 0.87 5.08 21.26
CA GLN A 248 0.28 6.07 22.17
C GLN A 248 -0.96 6.77 21.60
N LEU A 249 -1.04 6.95 20.27
CA LEU A 249 -2.19 7.58 19.60
C LEU A 249 -3.27 6.56 19.19
N SER A 250 -2.91 5.29 18.97
CA SER A 250 -3.82 4.22 18.57
C SER A 250 -4.59 3.63 19.77
N VAL A 251 -5.27 4.45 20.57
CA VAL A 251 -5.91 4.07 21.87
C VAL A 251 -7.20 3.24 21.70
N VAL A 252 -7.22 2.34 20.71
CA VAL A 252 -8.19 1.23 20.57
C VAL A 252 -7.47 -0.10 20.23
N LYS A 253 -6.17 -0.10 19.89
CA LYS A 253 -5.44 -1.32 19.50
C LYS A 253 -4.83 -2.07 20.69
N GLY A 254 -5.54 -3.10 21.13
CA GLY A 254 -4.96 -4.28 21.77
C GLY A 254 -4.43 -4.07 23.20
N GLN A 255 -5.34 -3.94 24.18
CA GLN A 255 -4.95 -4.21 25.57
C GLN A 255 -4.44 -5.65 25.71
N ARG A 256 -3.29 -5.80 26.35
CA ARG A 256 -2.75 -7.10 26.79
C ARG A 256 -3.63 -7.60 27.93
N MET A 257 -4.32 -8.71 27.74
CA MET A 257 -5.28 -9.23 28.73
C MET A 257 -4.56 -9.95 29.87
N ASP A 258 -5.15 -9.95 31.08
CA ASP A 258 -4.66 -10.73 32.22
C ASP A 258 -5.03 -12.22 32.05
N VAL A 259 -4.16 -12.96 31.36
CA VAL A 259 -4.38 -14.37 31.03
C VAL A 259 -4.02 -15.25 32.22
N LYS A 260 -5.03 -15.88 32.83
CA LYS A 260 -4.84 -16.78 33.96
C LYS A 260 -4.22 -18.09 33.48
N LEU A 261 -3.15 -18.54 34.14
CA LEU A 261 -2.49 -19.82 33.82
C LEU A 261 -3.03 -20.92 34.74
N GLY A 262 -3.59 -21.98 34.15
CA GLY A 262 -4.07 -23.16 34.85
C GLY A 262 -2.96 -24.14 35.21
N GLU A 263 -3.34 -25.40 35.44
CA GLU A 263 -2.41 -26.44 35.89
C GLU A 263 -1.23 -26.67 34.93
N LYS A 264 -0.12 -27.17 35.50
CA LYS A 264 1.06 -27.56 34.72
C LYS A 264 0.82 -28.92 34.08
N LEU A 265 0.68 -28.93 32.76
CA LEU A 265 0.61 -30.16 31.95
C LEU A 265 1.87 -30.24 31.07
N PRO A 266 2.98 -30.86 31.52
CA PRO A 266 4.25 -30.85 30.80
C PRO A 266 4.11 -31.26 29.33
N ASN A 267 4.70 -30.48 28.43
CA ASN A 267 4.64 -30.69 26.98
C ASN A 267 3.20 -30.87 26.43
N CYS A 268 2.21 -30.29 27.12
CA CYS A 268 0.77 -30.49 26.91
C CYS A 268 0.33 -31.97 26.79
N GLY A 269 1.07 -32.90 27.39
CA GLY A 269 0.81 -34.35 27.31
C GLY A 269 1.20 -34.99 25.97
N HIS A 270 1.92 -34.30 25.09
CA HIS A 270 2.52 -34.92 23.90
C HIS A 270 3.67 -35.86 24.31
N PRO A 271 3.79 -37.09 23.76
CA PRO A 271 4.66 -38.14 24.33
C PRO A 271 6.16 -37.97 24.03
N LYS A 272 6.54 -36.99 23.21
CA LYS A 272 7.92 -36.55 22.96
C LYS A 272 7.97 -35.03 23.03
N ASN A 273 9.02 -34.45 23.60
CA ASN A 273 9.22 -33.00 23.55
C ASN A 273 9.17 -32.51 22.09
N CYS A 274 8.50 -31.40 21.86
CA CYS A 274 8.56 -30.71 20.57
C CYS A 274 9.97 -30.11 20.34
N PRO A 275 10.37 -29.87 19.08
CA PRO A 275 11.47 -28.98 18.71
C PRO A 275 11.39 -27.60 19.37
N GLU A 276 12.51 -26.88 19.47
CA GLU A 276 12.56 -25.54 20.10
C GLU A 276 11.79 -24.47 19.30
N ASP A 277 11.50 -24.72 18.02
CA ASP A 277 10.74 -23.90 17.10
C ASP A 277 9.24 -24.29 16.99
N GLU A 278 8.80 -25.35 17.69
CA GLU A 278 7.42 -25.84 17.71
C GLU A 278 6.78 -25.77 19.11
N ILE A 279 5.57 -25.22 19.19
CA ILE A 279 4.81 -25.01 20.42
C ILE A 279 3.98 -26.27 20.74
N PRO A 280 4.16 -26.95 21.89
CA PRO A 280 3.27 -28.03 22.29
C PRO A 280 1.89 -27.50 22.67
N MET A 281 0.84 -28.10 22.09
CA MET A 281 -0.57 -27.80 22.40
C MET A 281 -1.40 -29.07 22.63
N LEU A 282 -2.48 -28.95 23.42
CA LEU A 282 -3.54 -29.96 23.55
C LEU A 282 -4.89 -29.31 23.31
N PHE A 283 -5.71 -29.90 22.45
CA PHE A 283 -7.11 -29.53 22.20
C PHE A 283 -8.04 -30.62 22.74
N TYR A 284 -9.09 -30.20 23.46
CA TYR A 284 -10.21 -31.04 23.90
C TYR A 284 -11.53 -30.29 23.76
N SER A 285 -12.46 -30.78 22.93
CA SER A 285 -13.73 -30.09 22.63
C SER A 285 -14.90 -30.43 23.56
N GLY A 286 -14.69 -31.29 24.56
CA GLY A 286 -15.77 -31.85 25.37
C GLY A 286 -16.62 -32.89 24.63
N LYS A 287 -17.31 -33.77 25.37
CA LYS A 287 -18.26 -34.76 24.83
C LYS A 287 -19.65 -34.17 24.58
N ASP A 288 -20.05 -33.28 25.47
CA ASP A 288 -21.38 -32.73 25.65
C ASP A 288 -21.27 -31.47 26.53
N LYS A 289 -22.40 -30.80 26.78
CA LYS A 289 -22.47 -29.54 27.55
C LYS A 289 -21.92 -29.57 28.98
N ASP A 290 -21.71 -30.75 29.59
CA ASP A 290 -21.26 -30.86 30.99
C ASP A 290 -19.75 -31.18 31.12
N ASP A 291 -19.08 -31.58 30.03
CA ASP A 291 -17.67 -32.00 29.98
C ASP A 291 -16.78 -30.92 29.34
N SER A 292 -16.44 -29.88 30.10
CA SER A 292 -15.75 -28.63 29.69
C SER A 292 -14.58 -28.78 28.69
N PRO A 293 -14.40 -27.81 27.78
CA PRO A 293 -13.33 -27.83 26.79
C PRO A 293 -11.99 -27.53 27.47
N ARG A 294 -10.89 -28.04 26.88
CA ARG A 294 -9.53 -27.74 27.34
C ARG A 294 -8.61 -27.36 26.20
N LEU A 295 -7.82 -26.31 26.44
CA LEU A 295 -6.71 -25.90 25.57
C LEU A 295 -5.47 -25.68 26.42
N CYS A 296 -4.43 -26.48 26.18
CA CYS A 296 -3.09 -26.27 26.74
C CYS A 296 -2.19 -25.64 25.68
N VAL A 297 -1.34 -24.71 26.10
CA VAL A 297 -0.28 -24.11 25.30
C VAL A 297 1.01 -24.10 26.12
N ASN A 298 2.12 -24.51 25.52
CA ASN A 298 3.47 -24.45 26.10
C ASN A 298 3.58 -24.96 27.56
N GLY A 299 2.90 -26.08 27.85
CA GLY A 299 2.94 -26.73 29.16
C GLY A 299 2.05 -26.12 30.26
N ARG A 300 1.07 -25.29 29.92
CA ARG A 300 0.00 -24.79 30.81
C ARG A 300 -1.37 -24.97 30.20
N LEU A 301 -2.36 -25.33 31.01
CA LEU A 301 -3.76 -25.13 30.63
C LEU A 301 -4.07 -23.63 30.59
N ILE A 302 -4.81 -23.22 29.56
CA ILE A 302 -5.21 -21.82 29.27
C ILE A 302 -6.74 -21.73 29.18
N ILE A 303 -7.39 -22.75 28.61
CA ILE A 303 -8.84 -22.95 28.66
C ILE A 303 -9.07 -24.26 29.45
N ASP A 304 -9.91 -24.21 30.48
CA ASP A 304 -10.47 -25.33 31.24
C ASP A 304 -11.69 -24.81 32.03
N ARG A 305 -12.42 -25.68 32.75
CA ARG A 305 -13.50 -25.27 33.65
C ARG A 305 -13.03 -24.15 34.60
N ASP A 306 -13.84 -23.09 34.70
CA ASP A 306 -13.60 -21.90 35.53
C ASP A 306 -12.31 -21.11 35.21
N LEU A 307 -11.63 -21.42 34.10
CA LEU A 307 -10.39 -20.78 33.64
C LEU A 307 -10.64 -19.95 32.38
N ASN A 308 -10.24 -18.67 32.41
CA ASN A 308 -10.38 -17.69 31.31
C ASN A 308 -11.77 -17.69 30.63
N SER A 309 -12.83 -17.85 31.43
CA SER A 309 -14.24 -17.86 30.99
C SER A 309 -14.61 -18.94 29.97
N ALA A 310 -13.97 -20.11 30.01
CA ALA A 310 -14.29 -21.23 29.12
C ALA A 310 -15.79 -21.57 29.12
N GLY A 311 -16.42 -21.54 27.94
CA GLY A 311 -17.88 -21.64 27.79
C GLY A 311 -18.33 -22.19 26.44
N ARG A 312 -19.65 -22.30 26.22
CA ARG A 312 -20.26 -22.75 24.96
C ARG A 312 -19.85 -21.83 23.81
N GLY A 313 -19.71 -22.36 22.60
CA GLY A 313 -19.34 -21.59 21.43
C GLY A 313 -17.88 -21.80 21.06
N LEU A 314 -17.19 -20.71 20.71
CA LEU A 314 -15.77 -20.72 20.35
C LEU A 314 -14.93 -20.23 21.51
N ASN A 315 -13.95 -21.04 21.91
CA ASN A 315 -12.94 -20.70 22.91
C ASN A 315 -11.59 -20.54 22.20
N MET A 316 -10.88 -19.45 22.50
CA MET A 316 -9.81 -18.92 21.66
C MET A 316 -8.60 -18.48 22.49
N VAL A 317 -7.42 -18.70 21.93
CA VAL A 317 -6.12 -18.33 22.52
C VAL A 317 -5.26 -17.72 21.42
N VAL A 318 -4.67 -16.55 21.67
CA VAL A 318 -3.71 -15.90 20.75
C VAL A 318 -2.31 -16.05 21.32
N ILE A 319 -1.37 -16.49 20.48
CA ILE A 319 0.01 -16.80 20.85
C ILE A 319 0.96 -15.94 20.01
N ASP A 320 1.90 -15.27 20.68
CA ASP A 320 3.02 -14.60 20.01
C ASP A 320 4.01 -15.65 19.49
N SER A 321 4.26 -15.62 18.18
CA SER A 321 5.09 -16.61 17.47
C SER A 321 6.58 -16.57 17.80
N LYS A 322 7.08 -15.48 18.40
CA LYS A 322 8.51 -15.28 18.71
C LYS A 322 8.87 -15.69 20.13
N THR A 323 7.91 -15.61 21.05
CA THR A 323 8.09 -15.86 22.49
C THR A 323 7.31 -17.08 22.99
N HIS A 324 6.40 -17.62 22.18
CA HIS A 324 5.50 -18.73 22.50
C HIS A 324 4.60 -18.46 23.72
N GLN A 325 4.40 -17.18 24.06
CA GLN A 325 3.54 -16.75 25.15
C GLN A 325 2.13 -16.43 24.64
N VAL A 326 1.13 -16.78 25.44
CA VAL A 326 -0.25 -16.36 25.20
C VAL A 326 -0.38 -14.86 25.45
N THR A 327 -0.88 -14.12 24.46
CA THR A 327 -1.09 -12.66 24.56
C THR A 327 -2.52 -12.30 24.96
N ARG A 328 -3.50 -13.10 24.52
CA ARG A 328 -4.95 -12.89 24.70
C ARG A 328 -5.70 -14.23 24.76
N THR A 329 -6.87 -14.20 25.39
CA THR A 329 -7.86 -15.30 25.39
C THR A 329 -9.24 -14.74 25.11
N GLY A 330 -10.07 -15.47 24.38
CA GLY A 330 -11.44 -15.08 24.05
C GLY A 330 -12.42 -16.24 24.20
N HIS A 331 -13.66 -15.93 24.57
CA HIS A 331 -14.79 -16.84 24.60
C HIS A 331 -15.99 -16.11 23.98
N TYR A 332 -16.70 -16.80 23.07
CA TYR A 332 -17.81 -16.23 22.31
C TYR A 332 -18.94 -17.26 22.18
N ASP A 333 -20.11 -17.00 22.74
CA ASP A 333 -21.26 -17.91 22.71
C ASP A 333 -22.04 -17.80 21.39
N THR A 334 -21.38 -18.18 20.29
CA THR A 334 -21.93 -18.15 18.91
C THR A 334 -23.09 -19.13 18.67
N TYR A 335 -23.68 -19.67 19.73
CA TYR A 335 -25.01 -20.30 19.71
C TYR A 335 -26.14 -19.31 20.04
N LEU A 336 -25.94 -18.39 21.00
CA LEU A 336 -26.93 -17.36 21.38
C LEU A 336 -26.59 -15.97 20.84
N GLU A 337 -25.33 -15.57 20.91
CA GLU A 337 -24.84 -14.23 20.61
C GLU A 337 -24.47 -14.09 19.13
N ASP A 338 -24.59 -12.87 18.60
CA ASP A 338 -24.09 -12.58 17.25
C ASP A 338 -22.55 -12.52 17.24
N SER A 339 -21.97 -12.54 16.04
CA SER A 339 -20.52 -12.67 15.87
C SER A 339 -19.73 -11.35 15.96
N SER A 340 -20.33 -10.21 16.32
CA SER A 340 -19.65 -8.91 16.26
C SER A 340 -18.43 -8.83 17.17
N ALA A 341 -18.54 -9.30 18.42
CA ALA A 341 -17.42 -9.32 19.37
C ALA A 341 -16.30 -10.28 18.95
N LEU A 342 -16.65 -11.38 18.26
CA LEU A 342 -15.71 -12.34 17.67
C LEU A 342 -14.97 -11.75 16.47
N ILE A 343 -15.68 -11.05 15.57
CA ILE A 343 -15.12 -10.37 14.40
C ILE A 343 -14.07 -9.34 14.85
N LEU A 344 -14.44 -8.46 15.79
CA LEU A 344 -13.53 -7.43 16.32
C LEU A 344 -12.26 -8.04 16.95
N PHE A 345 -12.38 -9.18 17.63
CA PHE A 345 -11.22 -9.89 18.21
C PHE A 345 -10.29 -10.48 17.12
N LEU A 346 -10.86 -11.07 16.07
CA LEU A 346 -10.10 -11.62 14.94
C LEU A 346 -9.42 -10.53 14.10
N GLU A 347 -10.09 -9.39 13.90
CA GLU A 347 -9.53 -8.24 13.17
C GLU A 347 -8.35 -7.61 13.93
N GLN A 348 -8.39 -7.61 15.26
CA GLN A 348 -7.29 -7.20 16.14
C GLN A 348 -6.09 -8.18 16.18
N LEU A 349 -6.07 -9.27 15.43
CA LEU A 349 -4.85 -10.06 15.22
C LEU A 349 -3.83 -9.26 14.41
N THR A 350 -2.57 -9.27 14.82
CA THR A 350 -1.45 -8.67 14.08
C THR A 350 -0.76 -9.71 13.17
N PRO A 351 -0.03 -9.30 12.11
CA PRO A 351 0.69 -10.25 11.25
C PRO A 351 1.65 -11.14 12.05
N GLY A 352 1.55 -12.45 11.84
CA GLY A 352 2.38 -13.44 12.54
C GLY A 352 1.88 -13.88 13.93
N GLU A 353 0.85 -13.29 14.53
CA GLU A 353 0.17 -13.90 15.69
C GLU A 353 -0.55 -15.20 15.28
N ILE A 354 -0.38 -16.26 16.08
CA ILE A 354 -1.07 -17.54 15.91
C ILE A 354 -2.35 -17.50 16.73
N VAL A 355 -3.47 -17.93 16.15
CA VAL A 355 -4.76 -18.08 16.85
C VAL A 355 -5.18 -19.54 16.89
N ALA A 356 -5.33 -20.07 18.11
CA ALA A 356 -5.78 -21.43 18.38
C ALA A 356 -7.23 -21.41 18.89
N VAL A 357 -8.07 -22.28 18.34
CA VAL A 357 -9.53 -22.30 18.57
C VAL A 357 -10.02 -23.71 18.88
N ILE A 358 -10.97 -23.82 19.80
CA ILE A 358 -11.68 -25.06 20.14
C ILE A 358 -13.18 -24.77 20.35
N SER A 359 -14.06 -25.52 19.69
CA SER A 359 -15.52 -25.43 19.91
C SER A 359 -15.95 -26.23 21.15
N PHE A 360 -17.06 -25.80 21.78
CA PHE A 360 -17.69 -26.50 22.90
C PHE A 360 -19.22 -26.40 22.86
N ASP A 361 -19.91 -27.50 23.19
CA ASP A 361 -21.37 -27.70 23.13
C ASP A 361 -21.98 -27.42 21.74
N GLU A 362 -22.13 -26.15 21.37
CA GLU A 362 -22.65 -25.65 20.10
C GLU A 362 -21.97 -24.32 19.77
N ALA A 363 -21.60 -24.07 18.51
CA ALA A 363 -20.83 -22.89 18.09
C ALA A 363 -21.21 -22.33 16.70
N SER A 364 -22.35 -22.73 16.14
CA SER A 364 -22.67 -22.52 14.72
C SER A 364 -24.00 -21.80 14.45
N ASN A 365 -24.95 -21.82 15.39
CA ASN A 365 -26.31 -21.31 15.20
C ASN A 365 -26.37 -19.81 14.88
N SER A 366 -25.56 -19.00 15.55
CA SER A 366 -25.46 -17.54 15.38
C SER A 366 -24.10 -17.10 14.78
N LEU A 367 -23.30 -18.05 14.29
CA LEU A 367 -22.00 -17.76 13.67
C LEU A 367 -22.19 -17.14 12.27
N SER A 368 -21.88 -15.85 12.11
CA SER A 368 -22.08 -15.12 10.85
C SER A 368 -21.14 -15.61 9.75
N ASP A 369 -21.55 -15.48 8.49
CA ASP A 369 -20.70 -15.86 7.34
C ASP A 369 -19.46 -14.96 7.20
N MET A 370 -19.44 -13.78 7.83
CA MET A 370 -18.25 -12.92 7.94
C MET A 370 -17.23 -13.52 8.91
N ALA A 371 -17.65 -13.98 10.10
CA ALA A 371 -16.76 -14.70 11.01
C ALA A 371 -16.21 -15.98 10.36
N LYS A 372 -17.04 -16.71 9.61
CA LYS A 372 -16.57 -17.86 8.80
C LYS A 372 -15.55 -17.44 7.73
N HIS A 373 -15.71 -16.25 7.13
CA HIS A 373 -14.77 -15.74 6.12
C HIS A 373 -13.41 -15.35 6.72
N ILE A 374 -13.39 -14.67 7.86
CA ILE A 374 -12.13 -14.32 8.54
C ILE A 374 -11.38 -15.59 8.97
N PHE A 375 -12.08 -16.62 9.45
CA PHE A 375 -11.46 -17.92 9.71
C PHE A 375 -10.90 -18.58 8.45
N TYR A 376 -11.58 -18.46 7.29
CA TYR A 376 -11.08 -18.95 6.00
C TYR A 376 -9.79 -18.21 5.57
N GLU A 377 -9.72 -16.89 5.73
CA GLU A 377 -8.49 -16.11 5.46
C GLU A 377 -7.34 -16.40 6.45
N LEU A 378 -7.68 -16.77 7.70
CA LEU A 378 -6.74 -17.31 8.68
C LEU A 378 -6.31 -18.77 8.37
N GLY A 379 -6.81 -19.35 7.29
CA GLY A 379 -6.41 -20.67 6.77
C GLY A 379 -7.42 -21.79 6.96
N SER A 380 -8.66 -21.55 7.41
CA SER A 380 -9.64 -22.62 7.63
C SER A 380 -10.20 -23.19 6.33
N SER A 381 -10.13 -24.51 6.20
CA SER A 381 -10.76 -25.30 5.13
C SER A 381 -12.14 -25.85 5.54
N LEU A 382 -12.41 -25.99 6.84
CA LEU A 382 -13.61 -26.65 7.36
C LEU A 382 -14.66 -25.70 7.96
N ILE A 383 -14.39 -24.41 8.20
CA ILE A 383 -15.33 -23.52 8.90
C ILE A 383 -16.71 -23.39 8.23
N TYR A 384 -16.78 -23.35 6.90
CA TYR A 384 -18.05 -23.37 6.15
C TYR A 384 -18.80 -24.72 6.23
N ARG A 385 -18.23 -25.73 6.90
CA ARG A 385 -18.86 -27.02 7.21
C ARG A 385 -19.28 -27.15 8.67
N LEU A 386 -18.94 -26.17 9.53
CA LEU A 386 -19.36 -26.15 10.94
C LEU A 386 -20.89 -26.09 11.03
N LYS A 387 -21.46 -26.93 11.89
CA LYS A 387 -22.91 -27.14 12.04
C LYS A 387 -23.26 -27.47 13.49
N PHE A 388 -24.55 -27.44 13.79
CA PHE A 388 -25.12 -27.66 15.12
C PHE A 388 -24.43 -28.83 15.83
N ARG A 389 -23.74 -28.56 16.95
CA ARG A 389 -23.01 -29.53 17.79
C ARG A 389 -21.82 -30.25 17.14
N ALA A 390 -21.19 -29.65 16.12
CA ALA A 390 -19.90 -30.10 15.61
C ALA A 390 -18.75 -29.78 16.57
N SER A 391 -17.88 -30.76 16.80
CA SER A 391 -16.60 -30.55 17.47
C SER A 391 -15.57 -30.14 16.41
N TRP A 392 -14.92 -28.99 16.60
CA TRP A 392 -13.94 -28.42 15.68
C TRP A 392 -12.75 -27.87 16.47
N TYR A 393 -11.54 -28.12 15.99
CA TYR A 393 -10.35 -27.37 16.40
C TYR A 393 -9.66 -26.79 15.17
N PHE A 394 -9.03 -25.64 15.36
CA PHE A 394 -8.37 -24.89 14.29
C PHE A 394 -7.20 -24.09 14.85
N ILE A 395 -6.10 -24.03 14.09
CA ILE A 395 -4.96 -23.15 14.37
C ILE A 395 -4.62 -22.37 13.10
N GLY A 396 -4.83 -21.06 13.14
CA GLY A 396 -4.59 -20.14 12.03
C GLY A 396 -3.52 -19.10 12.34
N GLN A 397 -3.07 -18.39 11.30
CA GLN A 397 -2.12 -17.28 11.44
C GLN A 397 -2.44 -16.20 10.40
N LYS A 398 -2.43 -14.93 10.79
CA LYS A 398 -2.78 -13.82 9.89
C LYS A 398 -1.71 -13.65 8.81
N GLY A 399 -2.09 -13.85 7.55
CA GLY A 399 -1.18 -13.84 6.39
C GLY A 399 -0.67 -15.22 5.94
N ILE A 400 -1.27 -16.32 6.41
CA ILE A 400 -1.05 -17.67 5.86
C ILE A 400 -1.40 -17.74 4.37
N ASP A 401 -0.71 -18.60 3.63
CA ASP A 401 -0.82 -18.73 2.16
C ASP A 401 -1.32 -20.13 1.79
N GLY A 402 -2.63 -20.33 1.91
CA GLY A 402 -3.31 -21.62 1.78
C GLY A 402 -4.00 -22.04 3.08
N TYR A 403 -4.45 -23.29 3.15
CA TYR A 403 -5.15 -23.81 4.33
C TYR A 403 -4.18 -24.31 5.40
N THR A 404 -4.49 -24.10 6.68
CA THR A 404 -3.71 -24.67 7.78
C THR A 404 -3.73 -26.20 7.73
N PRO A 405 -2.61 -26.90 8.00
CA PRO A 405 -2.62 -28.34 8.27
C PRO A 405 -3.18 -28.68 9.67
N PHE A 406 -3.40 -27.67 10.53
CA PHE A 406 -3.80 -27.81 11.93
C PHE A 406 -5.30 -27.54 12.13
N GLU A 407 -6.13 -28.33 11.47
CA GLU A 407 -7.59 -28.26 11.57
C GLU A 407 -8.21 -29.67 11.52
N ASP A 408 -9.25 -29.92 12.30
CA ASP A 408 -10.09 -31.13 12.19
C ASP A 408 -11.52 -30.86 12.70
N MET A 409 -12.49 -31.62 12.18
CA MET A 409 -13.91 -31.46 12.51
C MET A 409 -14.64 -32.80 12.55
N ASN A 410 -15.11 -33.17 13.74
CA ASN A 410 -16.10 -34.23 13.90
C ASN A 410 -17.51 -33.65 13.72
N LEU A 411 -18.29 -34.25 12.82
CA LEU A 411 -19.71 -33.93 12.62
C LEU A 411 -20.60 -34.87 13.47
N PRO A 412 -21.74 -34.39 13.99
CA PRO A 412 -22.67 -35.21 14.76
C PRO A 412 -23.51 -36.14 13.90
N SER A 413 -24.18 -37.09 14.55
CA SER A 413 -25.12 -38.03 13.92
C SER A 413 -26.53 -37.76 14.44
N GLY A 414 -27.33 -37.01 13.68
CA GLY A 414 -28.64 -36.55 14.16
C GLY A 414 -28.49 -35.36 15.12
N ASN A 415 -29.17 -35.43 16.27
CA ASN A 415 -29.22 -34.34 17.26
C ASN A 415 -28.21 -34.50 18.42
N ASP A 416 -27.51 -35.62 18.49
CA ASP A 416 -26.46 -35.87 19.48
C ASP A 416 -25.24 -34.98 19.23
N TRP A 417 -24.34 -34.87 20.22
CA TRP A 417 -23.06 -34.18 20.03
C TRP A 417 -22.11 -34.99 19.15
N ALA A 418 -21.22 -34.28 18.43
CA ALA A 418 -20.14 -34.92 17.71
C ALA A 418 -19.16 -35.62 18.66
N LYS A 419 -18.37 -36.57 18.12
CA LYS A 419 -17.31 -37.20 18.92
C LYS A 419 -16.30 -36.15 19.41
N PRO A 420 -15.90 -36.17 20.69
CA PRO A 420 -14.94 -35.21 21.22
C PRO A 420 -13.63 -35.29 20.44
N ILE A 421 -13.12 -34.14 20.02
CA ILE A 421 -11.74 -34.01 19.58
C ILE A 421 -10.87 -34.10 20.83
N LYS A 422 -9.82 -34.93 20.78
CA LYS A 422 -8.71 -34.90 21.73
C LYS A 422 -7.39 -35.05 20.97
N ARG A 423 -6.60 -33.98 20.88
CA ARG A 423 -5.40 -33.95 20.04
C ARG A 423 -4.25 -33.20 20.71
N THR A 424 -3.10 -33.87 20.84
CA THR A 424 -1.82 -33.25 21.20
C THR A 424 -1.01 -33.04 19.92
N ILE A 425 -0.45 -31.85 19.75
CA ILE A 425 0.19 -31.39 18.51
C ILE A 425 1.41 -30.52 18.86
N CYS A 426 2.50 -30.65 18.12
CA CYS A 426 3.57 -29.65 18.08
C CYS A 426 3.30 -28.71 16.89
N VAL A 427 3.28 -27.40 17.16
CA VAL A 427 2.80 -26.38 16.21
C VAL A 427 3.95 -25.42 15.86
N PRO A 428 4.46 -25.41 14.62
CA PRO A 428 5.52 -24.49 14.21
C PRO A 428 5.19 -23.01 14.48
N SER A 429 6.23 -22.24 14.80
CA SER A 429 6.13 -20.79 15.06
C SER A 429 5.62 -19.98 13.84
N VAL A 430 5.70 -20.55 12.63
CA VAL A 430 5.17 -19.99 11.38
C VAL A 430 4.39 -21.11 10.66
N LEU A 431 3.17 -20.82 10.23
CA LEU A 431 2.29 -21.82 9.61
C LEU A 431 2.41 -21.78 8.08
N ASP A 432 2.91 -22.87 7.49
CA ASP A 432 2.89 -23.07 6.03
C ASP A 432 1.52 -23.60 5.56
N GLY A 433 0.95 -22.94 4.55
CA GLY A 433 -0.38 -23.24 4.01
C GLY A 433 -0.40 -24.35 2.95
N LEU A 434 -1.31 -25.30 3.09
CA LEU A 434 -1.62 -26.33 2.12
C LEU A 434 -2.45 -25.75 0.95
N LYS A 435 -1.89 -25.75 -0.26
CA LYS A 435 -2.54 -25.22 -1.46
C LYS A 435 -3.29 -26.32 -2.22
N THR A 436 -4.62 -26.23 -2.27
CA THR A 436 -5.46 -27.20 -3.01
C THR A 436 -5.45 -26.94 -4.52
N VAL A 437 -5.34 -28.00 -5.33
CA VAL A 437 -5.43 -27.91 -6.79
C VAL A 437 -6.87 -27.62 -7.25
N LYS A 438 -7.12 -26.35 -7.62
CA LYS A 438 -8.28 -25.89 -8.42
C LYS A 438 -9.67 -26.35 -7.92
N SER A 439 -10.03 -26.06 -6.67
CA SER A 439 -11.44 -25.84 -6.35
C SER A 439 -11.94 -24.60 -7.10
N ARG A 440 -13.05 -24.71 -7.84
CA ARG A 440 -13.76 -23.53 -8.37
C ARG A 440 -14.42 -22.80 -7.19
N LEU A 441 -13.74 -21.79 -6.66
CA LEU A 441 -14.40 -20.81 -5.78
C LEU A 441 -15.55 -20.14 -6.56
N PRO A 442 -16.63 -19.71 -5.87
CA PRO A 442 -17.48 -18.64 -6.38
C PRO A 442 -16.62 -17.43 -6.78
N LYS A 443 -17.15 -16.51 -7.60
CA LYS A 443 -16.50 -15.19 -7.77
C LYS A 443 -16.23 -14.63 -6.37
N ALA A 444 -14.98 -14.27 -6.08
CA ALA A 444 -14.58 -13.79 -4.76
C ALA A 444 -15.46 -12.60 -4.38
N GLN A 445 -16.29 -12.79 -3.35
CA GLN A 445 -17.16 -11.74 -2.85
C GLN A 445 -16.33 -10.85 -1.92
N ASN A 446 -16.49 -9.53 -2.02
CA ASN A 446 -15.80 -8.61 -1.13
C ASN A 446 -16.56 -8.59 0.21
N MET A 447 -16.34 -9.62 1.03
CA MET A 447 -17.10 -9.84 2.26
C MET A 447 -16.93 -8.71 3.28
N PHE A 448 -15.76 -8.06 3.32
CA PHE A 448 -15.52 -6.87 4.12
C PHE A 448 -16.43 -5.70 3.70
N ARG A 449 -16.44 -5.34 2.41
CA ARG A 449 -17.32 -4.29 1.87
C ARG A 449 -18.80 -4.65 2.04
N ARG A 450 -19.17 -5.92 1.83
CA ARG A 450 -20.52 -6.43 2.09
C ARG A 450 -20.93 -6.32 3.56
N HIS A 451 -20.02 -6.59 4.49
CA HIS A 451 -20.31 -6.47 5.92
C HIS A 451 -20.49 -4.99 6.32
N PHE A 452 -19.59 -4.13 5.86
CA PHE A 452 -19.70 -2.67 6.03
C PHE A 452 -21.03 -2.15 5.51
N CYS A 453 -21.37 -2.45 4.25
CA CYS A 453 -22.66 -2.12 3.61
C CYS A 453 -23.88 -2.87 4.18
N SER A 454 -23.71 -3.77 5.16
CA SER A 454 -24.81 -4.38 5.93
C SER A 454 -25.01 -3.74 7.30
N ARG A 455 -24.11 -2.84 7.69
CA ARG A 455 -24.07 -2.14 8.98
C ARG A 455 -24.26 -0.62 8.81
N TYR A 456 -23.89 -0.08 7.65
CA TYR A 456 -23.87 1.35 7.35
C TYR A 456 -24.53 1.64 5.99
N ASP A 457 -25.55 2.49 6.02
CA ASP A 457 -26.27 3.00 4.85
C ASP A 457 -25.62 4.30 4.30
N GLY A 458 -26.06 4.78 3.14
CA GLY A 458 -25.75 6.15 2.67
C GLY A 458 -24.54 6.29 1.73
N TYR A 459 -23.85 5.19 1.40
CA TYR A 459 -22.66 5.20 0.51
C TYR A 459 -22.96 5.01 -0.99
N GLU A 460 -24.22 5.12 -1.41
CA GLU A 460 -24.64 5.09 -2.83
C GLU A 460 -24.08 3.86 -3.58
N ASP A 461 -23.48 4.05 -4.77
CA ASP A 461 -22.92 3.01 -5.65
C ASP A 461 -21.84 2.13 -5.00
N PHE A 462 -21.29 2.54 -3.85
CA PHE A 462 -20.34 1.76 -3.07
C PHE A 462 -20.98 0.53 -2.41
N CYS A 463 -22.28 0.64 -2.07
CA CYS A 463 -23.07 -0.38 -1.38
C CYS A 463 -24.27 -0.87 -2.20
N ASP A 464 -24.76 -0.08 -3.16
CA ASP A 464 -25.95 -0.40 -3.94
C ASP A 464 -25.82 -1.68 -4.79
N VAL A 465 -26.91 -2.45 -4.79
CA VAL A 465 -27.03 -3.74 -5.52
C VAL A 465 -28.14 -3.69 -6.58
N PHE A 466 -28.63 -2.50 -6.92
CA PHE A 466 -29.81 -2.30 -7.79
C PHE A 466 -29.71 -2.98 -9.17
N LEU A 467 -28.51 -3.14 -9.71
CA LEU A 467 -28.25 -3.92 -10.93
C LEU A 467 -27.07 -4.89 -10.73
N PRO A 468 -27.28 -6.23 -10.77
CA PRO A 468 -26.21 -7.23 -10.63
C PRO A 468 -25.14 -7.22 -11.74
N SER A 469 -25.33 -6.42 -12.79
CA SER A 469 -24.37 -6.18 -13.86
C SER A 469 -23.47 -4.95 -13.62
N GLU A 470 -23.84 -4.06 -12.69
CA GLU A 470 -23.20 -2.75 -12.48
C GLU A 470 -22.73 -2.54 -11.04
N SER A 471 -23.26 -3.29 -10.07
CA SER A 471 -22.87 -3.19 -8.65
C SER A 471 -21.37 -3.42 -8.45
N ARG A 472 -20.69 -2.40 -7.91
CA ARG A 472 -19.25 -2.41 -7.58
C ARG A 472 -18.96 -3.16 -6.27
N LEU A 473 -19.97 -3.72 -5.62
CA LEU A 473 -19.90 -4.32 -4.28
C LEU A 473 -18.84 -5.43 -4.16
N ASP A 474 -18.62 -6.25 -5.19
CA ASP A 474 -17.59 -7.31 -5.21
C ASP A 474 -16.26 -6.88 -5.87
N MET A 475 -16.11 -5.60 -6.21
CA MET A 475 -14.85 -5.08 -6.75
C MET A 475 -13.82 -4.96 -5.62
N PRO A 476 -12.56 -5.44 -5.82
CA PRO A 476 -11.50 -5.28 -4.83
C PRO A 476 -11.07 -3.81 -4.74
N LEU A 477 -10.90 -3.31 -3.52
CA LEU A 477 -10.39 -1.97 -3.24
C LEU A 477 -8.86 -2.02 -3.24
N VAL A 478 -8.24 -1.78 -4.41
CA VAL A 478 -6.79 -1.79 -4.59
C VAL A 478 -6.30 -0.51 -5.27
N PRO A 479 -5.11 0.02 -4.90
CA PRO A 479 -4.50 1.15 -5.60
C PRO A 479 -4.33 0.90 -7.10
N ARG A 480 -4.50 1.94 -7.90
CA ARG A 480 -4.43 1.85 -9.37
C ARG A 480 -3.03 1.47 -9.87
N SER A 481 -2.87 0.20 -10.25
CA SER A 481 -1.69 -0.32 -10.93
C SER A 481 -1.68 0.08 -12.41
N GLY A 482 -0.76 0.95 -12.79
CA GLY A 482 -0.62 1.46 -14.17
C GLY A 482 0.81 1.85 -14.51
N GLN A 483 1.06 2.20 -15.77
CA GLN A 483 2.32 2.85 -16.15
C GLN A 483 2.34 4.27 -15.59
N THR A 484 3.27 4.54 -14.68
CA THR A 484 3.47 5.88 -14.09
C THR A 484 4.47 6.68 -14.91
N HIS A 485 4.19 7.97 -15.12
CA HIS A 485 5.19 8.92 -15.63
C HIS A 485 6.26 9.25 -14.56
N VAL A 486 5.93 8.98 -13.29
CA VAL A 486 6.82 9.09 -12.14
C VAL A 486 7.54 7.75 -11.90
N PRO A 487 8.87 7.72 -11.65
CA PRO A 487 9.57 6.50 -11.22
C PRO A 487 9.06 6.00 -9.85
N PRO A 488 8.99 4.67 -9.60
CA PRO A 488 8.68 4.13 -8.26
C PRO A 488 9.68 4.47 -7.14
N THR A 489 10.74 5.22 -7.47
CA THR A 489 11.75 5.77 -6.54
C THR A 489 11.55 7.26 -6.24
N ASP A 490 10.46 7.88 -6.71
CA ASP A 490 10.23 9.30 -6.46
C ASP A 490 9.77 9.58 -5.03
N LEU A 491 10.21 10.72 -4.48
CA LEU A 491 9.91 11.16 -3.13
C LEU A 491 8.41 11.43 -2.92
N ILE A 492 7.64 11.73 -3.97
CA ILE A 492 6.19 12.00 -3.84
C ILE A 492 5.44 10.85 -3.17
N TYR A 493 5.83 9.60 -3.45
CA TYR A 493 5.19 8.40 -2.89
C TYR A 493 5.55 8.16 -1.41
N SER A 494 6.51 8.94 -0.88
CA SER A 494 6.91 8.96 0.52
C SER A 494 6.39 10.19 1.27
N VAL A 495 5.67 11.12 0.62
CA VAL A 495 5.01 12.26 1.29
C VAL A 495 3.74 11.75 2.00
N PRO A 496 3.55 12.04 3.30
CA PRO A 496 2.33 11.67 4.01
C PRO A 496 1.10 12.43 3.47
N ILE A 497 -0.06 11.78 3.52
CA ILE A 497 -1.35 12.34 3.12
C ILE A 497 -2.32 12.28 4.30
N LEU A 498 -2.80 13.44 4.73
CA LEU A 498 -3.91 13.59 5.66
C LEU A 498 -5.21 13.78 4.87
N LEU A 499 -6.18 12.88 5.06
CA LEU A 499 -7.58 13.14 4.74
C LEU A 499 -8.28 13.57 6.03
N ALA A 500 -8.73 14.83 6.10
CA ALA A 500 -9.55 15.34 7.17
C ALA A 500 -11.02 15.00 6.87
N GLY A 501 -11.47 13.86 7.40
CA GLY A 501 -12.86 13.42 7.29
C GLY A 501 -13.73 14.10 8.34
N GLY A 502 -14.64 14.96 7.89
CA GLY A 502 -15.57 15.68 8.75
C GLY A 502 -16.83 14.86 9.03
N LEU A 503 -17.97 15.34 8.51
CA LEU A 503 -19.29 14.80 8.83
C LEU A 503 -20.02 14.16 7.64
N ASN A 504 -19.40 14.08 6.46
CA ASN A 504 -20.01 13.49 5.26
C ASN A 504 -19.30 12.21 4.85
N MET A 505 -19.76 11.09 5.41
CA MET A 505 -19.14 9.78 5.26
C MET A 505 -19.01 9.30 3.80
N ASN A 506 -19.99 9.58 2.93
CA ASN A 506 -19.90 9.22 1.51
C ASN A 506 -18.83 10.08 0.79
N ASN A 507 -18.72 11.37 1.13
CA ASN A 507 -17.66 12.22 0.58
C ASN A 507 -16.26 11.75 1.01
N ILE A 508 -16.08 11.30 2.25
CA ILE A 508 -14.83 10.66 2.73
C ILE A 508 -14.52 9.40 1.91
N ARG A 509 -15.52 8.56 1.61
CA ARG A 509 -15.38 7.38 0.72
C ARG A 509 -15.00 7.80 -0.71
N LEU A 510 -15.58 8.87 -1.24
CA LEU A 510 -15.26 9.40 -2.58
C LEU A 510 -13.83 9.99 -2.64
N CYS A 511 -13.38 10.70 -1.60
CA CYS A 511 -11.99 11.11 -1.44
C CYS A 511 -11.05 9.90 -1.53
N LEU A 512 -11.33 8.84 -0.75
CA LEU A 512 -10.51 7.62 -0.72
C LEU A 512 -10.46 6.90 -2.06
N GLU A 513 -11.58 6.79 -2.80
CA GLU A 513 -11.55 6.27 -4.18
C GLU A 513 -10.68 7.15 -5.10
N SER A 514 -10.78 8.49 -5.02
CA SER A 514 -9.96 9.40 -5.85
C SER A 514 -8.46 9.42 -5.49
N ILE A 515 -8.11 9.09 -4.24
CA ILE A 515 -6.73 8.84 -3.77
C ILE A 515 -6.22 7.52 -4.33
N TYR A 516 -7.05 6.46 -4.32
CA TYR A 516 -6.72 5.14 -4.86
C TYR A 516 -6.51 5.14 -6.37
N ASP A 517 -7.20 6.02 -7.10
CA ASP A 517 -6.99 6.24 -8.54
C ASP A 517 -5.67 6.95 -8.91
N GLN A 518 -4.91 7.44 -7.92
CA GLN A 518 -3.60 8.06 -8.17
C GLN A 518 -2.51 6.99 -8.32
N ALA A 519 -2.02 6.80 -9.54
CA ALA A 519 -1.09 5.73 -9.88
C ALA A 519 0.22 5.80 -9.06
N GLY A 520 0.50 4.72 -8.32
CA GLY A 520 1.66 4.57 -7.43
C GLY A 520 1.46 4.99 -5.97
N ILE A 521 0.25 5.41 -5.56
CA ILE A 521 -0.05 5.72 -4.15
C ILE A 521 0.32 4.57 -3.20
N ASN A 522 0.89 4.92 -2.04
CA ASN A 522 1.16 4.00 -0.94
C ASN A 522 0.12 4.21 0.18
N PRO A 523 -0.82 3.27 0.41
CA PRO A 523 -1.85 3.38 1.46
C PRO A 523 -1.28 3.55 2.87
N GLN A 524 -0.05 3.07 3.14
CA GLN A 524 0.57 3.22 4.46
C GLN A 524 0.94 4.66 4.84
N ASN A 525 1.04 5.55 3.84
CA ASN A 525 1.30 6.97 4.01
C ASN A 525 0.00 7.80 4.06
N VAL A 526 -1.17 7.17 3.90
CA VAL A 526 -2.49 7.82 3.97
C VAL A 526 -3.08 7.62 5.36
N VAL A 527 -3.51 8.72 5.97
CA VAL A 527 -4.16 8.75 7.28
C VAL A 527 -5.47 9.52 7.18
N VAL A 528 -6.57 8.91 7.61
CA VAL A 528 -7.90 9.51 7.69
C VAL A 528 -8.12 9.98 9.13
N ALA A 529 -8.06 11.28 9.36
CA ALA A 529 -8.55 11.88 10.60
C ALA A 529 -10.08 11.86 10.60
N TYR A 530 -10.67 11.56 11.75
CA TYR A 530 -12.12 11.55 11.94
C TYR A 530 -12.47 11.87 13.40
N ASP A 531 -13.64 12.47 13.66
CA ASP A 531 -14.12 12.61 15.04
C ASP A 531 -14.42 11.22 15.61
N SER A 532 -13.74 10.91 16.72
CA SER A 532 -13.85 9.69 17.52
C SER A 532 -15.27 9.19 17.81
N ILE A 533 -16.29 10.07 17.79
CA ILE A 533 -17.71 9.71 17.93
C ILE A 533 -18.18 8.84 16.73
N TYR A 534 -17.65 9.09 15.54
CA TYR A 534 -18.05 8.45 14.28
C TYR A 534 -17.12 7.29 13.91
N GLY A 535 -17.05 6.28 14.78
CA GLY A 535 -16.20 5.09 14.63
C GLY A 535 -16.33 4.33 13.29
N GLU A 536 -17.45 4.52 12.58
CA GLU A 536 -17.68 4.09 11.19
C GLU A 536 -16.54 4.44 10.22
N ILE A 537 -15.89 5.60 10.38
CA ILE A 537 -14.78 6.01 9.51
C ILE A 537 -13.52 5.15 9.74
N SER A 538 -13.37 4.54 10.92
CA SER A 538 -12.33 3.52 11.14
C SER A 538 -12.59 2.25 10.35
N ASP A 539 -13.84 1.78 10.33
CA ASP A 539 -14.24 0.58 9.60
C ASP A 539 -14.13 0.81 8.07
N LEU A 540 -14.50 2.01 7.59
CA LEU A 540 -14.27 2.45 6.21
C LEU A 540 -12.78 2.48 5.86
N SER A 541 -11.95 3.06 6.74
CA SER A 541 -10.50 3.14 6.55
C SER A 541 -9.85 1.76 6.45
N ALA A 542 -10.34 0.77 7.21
CA ALA A 542 -9.90 -0.62 7.14
C ALA A 542 -10.19 -1.26 5.78
N LEU A 543 -11.34 -0.98 5.13
CA LEU A 543 -11.64 -1.44 3.77
C LEU A 543 -10.62 -0.96 2.74
N PHE A 544 -10.13 0.27 2.91
CA PHE A 544 -9.10 0.88 2.07
C PHE A 544 -7.67 0.62 2.59
N HIS A 545 -7.49 -0.19 3.63
CA HIS A 545 -6.18 -0.52 4.23
C HIS A 545 -5.32 0.71 4.62
N VAL A 546 -5.96 1.86 4.82
CA VAL A 546 -5.34 3.11 5.29
C VAL A 546 -5.44 3.23 6.81
N ARG A 547 -4.74 4.20 7.41
CA ARG A 547 -4.75 4.39 8.86
C ARG A 547 -5.90 5.32 9.27
N ALA A 548 -6.71 4.90 10.24
CA ALA A 548 -7.66 5.78 10.90
C ALA A 548 -7.00 6.49 12.09
N LEU A 549 -7.29 7.78 12.27
CA LEU A 549 -6.81 8.63 13.35
C LEU A 549 -8.02 9.27 14.07
N PRO A 550 -8.42 8.77 15.24
CA PRO A 550 -9.49 9.39 16.02
C PRO A 550 -9.00 10.71 16.62
N ILE A 551 -9.79 11.76 16.44
CA ILE A 551 -9.63 13.07 17.09
C ILE A 551 -10.80 13.26 18.06
N SER A 552 -10.54 13.82 19.24
CA SER A 552 -11.54 13.96 20.30
C SER A 552 -11.45 15.33 20.97
N ASN A 553 -12.62 15.94 21.21
CA ASN A 553 -12.81 17.25 21.86
C ASN A 553 -12.44 18.49 21.00
N SER A 554 -12.22 18.34 19.69
CA SER A 554 -12.05 19.45 18.75
C SER A 554 -13.23 20.44 18.83
N THR A 555 -12.95 21.73 19.05
CA THR A 555 -14.00 22.73 19.31
C THR A 555 -14.72 23.22 18.05
N SER A 556 -14.15 22.98 16.87
CA SER A 556 -14.70 23.33 15.56
C SER A 556 -14.03 22.47 14.47
N TYR A 557 -14.56 22.49 13.24
CA TYR A 557 -13.92 21.83 12.09
C TYR A 557 -12.50 22.36 11.83
N ASP A 558 -12.29 23.66 12.03
CA ASP A 558 -10.99 24.31 11.88
C ASP A 558 -9.99 23.75 12.89
N ASP A 559 -10.40 23.64 14.15
CA ASP A 559 -9.62 23.04 15.24
C ASP A 559 -9.27 21.57 14.92
N PHE A 560 -10.26 20.79 14.49
CA PHE A 560 -10.13 19.39 14.06
C PHE A 560 -9.09 19.18 12.95
N VAL A 561 -9.12 20.01 11.89
CA VAL A 561 -8.14 19.94 10.79
C VAL A 561 -6.73 20.24 11.30
N LEU A 562 -6.58 21.24 12.18
CA LEU A 562 -5.28 21.62 12.74
C LEU A 562 -4.73 20.56 13.70
N GLU A 563 -5.58 19.96 14.55
CA GLU A 563 -5.21 18.81 15.38
C GLU A 563 -4.77 17.63 14.51
N GLY A 564 -5.46 17.34 13.40
CA GLY A 564 -5.04 16.31 12.44
C GLY A 564 -3.65 16.58 11.85
N ILE A 565 -3.33 17.84 11.57
CA ILE A 565 -1.99 18.25 11.10
C ILE A 565 -0.94 18.10 12.22
N ASP A 566 -1.24 18.49 13.47
CA ASP A 566 -0.31 18.31 14.61
C ASP A 566 0.02 16.81 14.82
N HIS A 567 -1.00 15.96 14.76
CA HIS A 567 -0.86 14.50 14.86
C HIS A 567 -0.03 13.95 13.70
N MET A 568 -0.27 14.39 12.46
CA MET A 568 0.51 13.95 11.30
C MET A 568 1.98 14.39 11.35
N MET A 569 2.25 15.61 11.80
CA MET A 569 3.62 16.12 11.99
C MET A 569 4.37 15.41 13.14
N SER A 570 3.64 14.73 14.02
CA SER A 570 4.15 13.90 15.12
C SER A 570 4.30 12.43 14.71
N LEU A 571 3.35 11.87 13.95
CA LEU A 571 3.37 10.52 13.37
C LEU A 571 4.50 10.37 12.35
N PHE A 572 4.74 11.39 11.52
CA PHE A 572 5.81 11.42 10.53
C PHE A 572 6.86 12.49 10.92
N PRO A 573 7.64 12.27 11.99
CA PRO A 573 8.48 13.30 12.60
C PRO A 573 9.56 13.85 11.66
N HIS A 574 9.97 13.08 10.65
CA HIS A 574 10.97 13.46 9.65
C HIS A 574 10.36 14.03 8.35
N ALA A 575 9.04 14.16 8.23
CA ALA A 575 8.37 14.66 7.03
C ALA A 575 8.81 16.10 6.67
N SER A 576 9.26 16.31 5.43
CA SER A 576 9.58 17.65 4.92
C SER A 576 8.32 18.43 4.53
N CYS A 577 7.33 17.70 4.02
CA CYS A 577 6.02 18.20 3.60
C CYS A 577 4.90 17.26 4.06
N LEU A 578 3.69 17.77 4.16
CA LEU A 578 2.43 17.04 4.33
C LEU A 578 1.49 17.42 3.19
N ILE A 579 0.79 16.46 2.60
CA ILE A 579 -0.40 16.74 1.77
C ILE A 579 -1.62 16.68 2.69
N VAL A 580 -2.48 17.69 2.62
CA VAL A 580 -3.77 17.75 3.33
C VAL A 580 -4.89 17.76 2.30
N ILE A 581 -5.95 17.00 2.56
CA ILE A 581 -7.17 16.88 1.77
C ILE A 581 -8.36 17.03 2.73
N GLU A 582 -9.29 17.93 2.42
CA GLU A 582 -10.55 18.14 3.16
C GLU A 582 -11.70 17.33 2.50
N GLU A 583 -12.74 16.95 3.25
CA GLU A 583 -13.70 15.90 2.83
C GLU A 583 -14.49 16.15 1.53
N ASP A 584 -14.74 17.40 1.12
CA ASP A 584 -15.57 17.73 -0.04
C ASP A 584 -14.78 17.74 -1.38
N ILE A 585 -13.81 16.84 -1.56
CA ILE A 585 -12.80 16.91 -2.63
C ILE A 585 -12.59 15.62 -3.43
N ILE A 586 -12.62 15.74 -4.75
CA ILE A 586 -12.09 14.73 -5.68
C ILE A 586 -10.71 15.15 -6.19
N LEU A 587 -9.72 14.26 -6.07
CA LEU A 587 -8.44 14.41 -6.76
C LEU A 587 -8.61 14.09 -8.25
N LEU A 588 -8.24 15.03 -9.12
CA LEU A 588 -8.31 14.83 -10.58
C LEU A 588 -7.17 13.88 -11.06
N PRO A 589 -7.27 13.34 -12.28
CA PRO A 589 -6.20 12.53 -12.87
C PRO A 589 -4.84 13.25 -12.82
N GLY A 590 -3.80 12.52 -12.45
CA GLY A 590 -2.42 13.05 -12.42
C GLY A 590 -2.09 13.96 -11.24
N PHE A 591 -2.93 14.08 -10.21
CA PHE A 591 -2.67 14.91 -9.03
C PHE A 591 -1.29 14.65 -8.40
N LEU A 592 -0.91 13.39 -8.16
CA LEU A 592 0.43 13.06 -7.63
C LEU A 592 1.55 13.35 -8.65
N TYR A 593 1.32 13.16 -9.95
CA TYR A 593 2.32 13.46 -10.99
C TYR A 593 2.58 14.97 -11.13
N PHE A 594 1.54 15.79 -10.97
CA PHE A 594 1.68 17.25 -10.89
C PHE A 594 2.54 17.67 -9.68
N LEU A 595 2.26 17.11 -8.49
CA LEU A 595 3.03 17.40 -7.29
C LEU A 595 4.48 16.89 -7.38
N ALA A 596 4.72 15.72 -7.96
CA ALA A 596 6.06 15.15 -8.18
C ALA A 596 6.96 16.08 -8.99
N GLN A 597 6.43 16.68 -10.07
CA GLN A 597 7.16 17.62 -10.93
C GLN A 597 7.58 18.91 -10.19
N LEU A 598 6.84 19.29 -9.15
CA LEU A 598 7.12 20.49 -8.34
C LEU A 598 8.01 20.21 -7.13
N LEU A 599 7.88 19.03 -6.51
CA LEU A 599 8.45 18.70 -5.21
C LEU A 599 9.97 18.97 -5.09
N PRO A 600 10.85 18.61 -6.05
CA PRO A 600 12.28 18.89 -5.95
C PRO A 600 12.63 20.38 -5.93
N TYR A 601 11.90 21.19 -6.70
CA TYR A 601 12.10 22.64 -6.76
C TYR A 601 11.48 23.34 -5.55
N PHE A 602 10.30 22.88 -5.12
CA PHE A 602 9.60 23.37 -3.94
C PHE A 602 10.41 23.14 -2.66
N LEU A 603 10.96 21.94 -2.45
CA LEU A 603 11.82 21.63 -1.30
C LEU A 603 13.09 22.49 -1.25
N LYS A 604 13.61 22.93 -2.40
CA LYS A 604 14.78 23.80 -2.51
C LYS A 604 14.47 25.30 -2.34
N ASP A 605 13.24 25.72 -2.61
CA ASP A 605 12.85 27.13 -2.50
C ASP A 605 12.46 27.52 -1.06
N ASN A 606 13.40 28.13 -0.33
CA ASN A 606 13.19 28.63 1.03
C ASN A 606 12.21 29.81 1.12
N THR A 607 11.71 30.35 0.00
CA THR A 607 10.80 31.50 -0.04
C THR A 607 9.33 31.13 -0.23
N ALA A 608 9.00 29.84 -0.41
CA ALA A 608 7.63 29.37 -0.58
C ALA A 608 7.30 28.20 0.37
N SER A 609 6.09 28.23 0.96
CA SER A 609 5.68 27.33 2.04
C SER A 609 4.54 26.36 1.69
N PHE A 610 3.80 26.61 0.59
CA PHE A 610 2.68 25.78 0.14
C PHE A 610 2.71 25.48 -1.36
N ILE A 611 2.09 24.36 -1.76
CA ILE A 611 1.59 24.13 -3.12
C ILE A 611 0.06 24.03 -3.05
N LEU A 612 -0.62 24.96 -3.71
CA LEU A 612 -2.08 25.06 -3.79
C LEU A 612 -2.54 24.39 -5.09
N THR A 613 -3.41 23.39 -4.96
CA THR A 613 -3.91 22.62 -6.10
C THR A 613 -5.29 23.04 -6.57
N LEU A 614 -6.01 23.83 -5.75
CA LEU A 614 -7.22 24.56 -6.12
C LEU A 614 -6.87 25.99 -6.52
N ASN A 615 -7.46 26.49 -7.61
CA ASN A 615 -7.35 27.88 -8.04
C ASN A 615 -8.75 28.52 -8.14
N GLU A 616 -9.07 29.37 -7.16
CA GLU A 616 -10.31 30.16 -7.06
C GLU A 616 -10.54 31.11 -8.26
N ASN A 617 -9.50 31.44 -9.02
CA ASN A 617 -9.57 32.26 -10.23
C ASN A 617 -9.59 31.42 -11.52
N THR A 618 -9.98 30.14 -11.46
CA THR A 618 -10.13 29.31 -12.67
C THR A 618 -11.37 29.76 -13.46
N ILE A 619 -11.16 30.71 -14.39
CA ILE A 619 -12.20 31.23 -15.27
C ILE A 619 -12.90 30.06 -15.97
N SER A 620 -14.24 30.05 -15.97
CA SER A 620 -15.08 28.95 -16.49
C SER A 620 -15.01 28.72 -18.01
N SER A 621 -14.04 29.34 -18.70
CA SER A 621 -13.71 29.16 -20.11
C SER A 621 -12.83 27.93 -20.34
N ARG A 622 -13.14 27.15 -21.38
CA ARG A 622 -12.19 26.20 -21.99
C ARG A 622 -10.90 26.94 -22.38
N GLY A 623 -9.74 26.29 -22.27
CA GLY A 623 -8.46 26.83 -22.75
C GLY A 623 -7.61 27.59 -21.73
N VAL A 624 -7.77 27.31 -20.42
CA VAL A 624 -6.68 27.56 -19.45
C VAL A 624 -5.57 26.54 -19.74
N ASP A 625 -4.31 26.98 -19.71
CA ASP A 625 -3.16 26.08 -19.90
C ASP A 625 -2.91 25.21 -18.64
N PRO A 626 -3.04 23.88 -18.71
CA PRO A 626 -2.77 23.00 -17.58
C PRO A 626 -1.26 22.78 -17.35
N SER A 627 -0.38 23.33 -18.19
CA SER A 627 1.07 23.13 -18.15
C SER A 627 1.81 24.14 -17.26
N PHE A 628 1.09 25.07 -16.62
CA PHE A 628 1.69 26.21 -15.93
C PHE A 628 1.38 26.30 -14.44
N VAL A 629 2.31 26.88 -13.68
CA VAL A 629 2.20 27.16 -12.24
C VAL A 629 2.65 28.59 -11.94
N TYR A 630 1.94 29.28 -11.05
CA TYR A 630 2.25 30.65 -10.61
C TYR A 630 2.79 30.68 -9.18
N ARG A 631 3.49 31.76 -8.82
CA ARG A 631 3.68 32.18 -7.42
C ARG A 631 2.52 33.07 -7.00
N THR A 632 2.08 32.97 -5.74
CA THR A 632 1.06 33.84 -5.12
C THR A 632 1.44 34.16 -3.67
N GLU A 633 1.23 35.41 -3.25
CA GLU A 633 1.33 35.89 -1.85
C GLU A 633 -0.05 36.08 -1.20
N SER A 634 -1.13 35.93 -1.97
CA SER A 634 -2.52 35.99 -1.53
C SER A 634 -3.28 34.70 -1.89
N GLY A 635 -2.65 33.56 -1.62
CA GLY A 635 -3.28 32.24 -1.70
C GLY A 635 -4.16 31.95 -0.49
N ALA A 636 -5.10 31.02 -0.66
CA ALA A 636 -5.77 30.36 0.44
C ALA A 636 -5.55 28.85 0.33
N ALA A 637 -5.28 28.18 1.44
CA ALA A 637 -5.26 26.71 1.47
C ALA A 637 -6.69 26.20 1.67
N ALA A 638 -7.18 25.47 0.69
CA ALA A 638 -8.50 24.85 0.69
C ALA A 638 -8.46 23.56 -0.14
N GLY A 639 -9.39 22.66 0.14
CA GLY A 639 -9.55 21.44 -0.62
C GLY A 639 -8.36 20.50 -0.45
N ALA A 640 -7.47 20.44 -1.45
CA ALA A 640 -6.19 19.75 -1.35
C ALA A 640 -4.98 20.68 -1.56
N TYR A 641 -4.01 20.58 -0.67
CA TYR A 641 -2.78 21.39 -0.69
C TYR A 641 -1.60 20.65 -0.06
N MET A 642 -0.39 21.00 -0.45
CA MET A 642 0.85 20.57 0.22
C MET A 642 1.38 21.72 1.09
N VAL A 643 1.76 21.42 2.34
CA VAL A 643 2.37 22.37 3.28
C VAL A 643 3.74 21.87 3.74
N LYS A 644 4.71 22.76 3.89
CA LYS A 644 6.03 22.43 4.46
C LYS A 644 6.00 22.32 5.99
N LYS A 645 6.75 21.36 6.53
CA LYS A 645 6.97 21.27 7.97
C LYS A 645 7.62 22.52 8.57
N SER A 646 8.48 23.21 7.82
CA SER A 646 9.09 24.49 8.24
C SER A 646 8.08 25.63 8.44
N PHE A 647 6.92 25.59 7.79
CA PHE A 647 5.82 26.54 8.03
C PHE A 647 5.01 26.12 9.26
N TYR A 648 4.70 24.83 9.36
CA TYR A 648 4.02 24.24 10.51
C TYR A 648 4.74 24.53 11.83
N ASP A 649 6.03 24.19 11.92
CA ASP A 649 6.85 24.33 13.14
C ASP A 649 7.03 25.80 13.56
N LYS A 650 6.89 26.74 12.62
CA LYS A 650 7.06 28.18 12.83
C LYS A 650 5.76 28.90 13.22
N PHE A 651 4.61 28.45 12.70
CA PHE A 651 3.36 29.21 12.82
C PHE A 651 2.11 28.38 13.17
N MET A 652 1.90 27.21 12.55
CA MET A 652 0.67 26.42 12.80
C MET A 652 0.66 25.78 14.19
N LYS A 653 1.83 25.37 14.66
CA LYS A 653 2.03 24.76 15.98
C LYS A 653 1.75 25.71 17.14
N SER A 654 1.91 27.02 16.95
CA SER A 654 1.50 28.07 17.89
C SER A 654 0.14 28.71 17.55
N ARG A 655 -0.55 28.20 16.52
CA ARG A 655 -1.82 28.72 15.96
C ARG A 655 -1.75 30.17 15.45
N GLU A 656 -0.56 30.68 15.16
CA GLU A 656 -0.31 32.09 14.77
C GLU A 656 -0.71 32.45 13.32
N CYS A 657 -1.09 31.48 12.48
CA CYS A 657 -1.37 31.70 11.05
C CYS A 657 -2.69 31.10 10.53
N CYS A 658 -3.61 30.71 11.40
CA CYS A 658 -4.71 29.81 11.04
C CYS A 658 -6.10 30.49 11.00
N GLU A 659 -6.19 31.72 10.48
CA GLU A 659 -7.49 32.34 10.20
C GLU A 659 -8.12 31.72 8.94
N ARG A 660 -9.25 31.02 9.09
CA ARG A 660 -9.99 30.45 7.95
C ARG A 660 -10.98 31.47 7.39
N THR A 661 -10.96 31.64 6.08
CA THR A 661 -11.87 32.51 5.32
C THR A 661 -12.91 31.66 4.57
N LYS A 662 -13.86 32.32 3.89
CA LYS A 662 -14.79 31.66 2.97
C LYS A 662 -14.14 31.00 1.73
N PHE A 663 -12.81 31.09 1.61
CA PHE A 663 -11.97 30.46 0.58
C PHE A 663 -10.94 29.49 1.21
N GLY A 664 -11.10 29.12 2.50
CA GLY A 664 -10.11 28.35 3.26
C GLY A 664 -9.08 29.21 4.01
N TRP A 665 -8.02 28.57 4.49
CA TRP A 665 -6.97 29.13 5.36
C TRP A 665 -6.23 30.29 4.71
N GLN A 666 -6.18 31.45 5.34
CA GLN A 666 -5.46 32.62 4.83
C GLN A 666 -3.94 32.46 4.99
N ILE A 667 -3.22 32.37 3.87
CA ILE A 667 -1.76 32.18 3.88
C ILE A 667 -1.07 33.55 3.78
N SER A 668 -0.25 33.89 4.77
CA SER A 668 0.56 35.12 4.82
C SER A 668 2.00 34.92 4.32
N ASP A 669 2.20 33.98 3.38
CA ASP A 669 3.49 33.49 2.90
C ASP A 669 3.35 33.01 1.43
N ILE A 670 4.46 32.90 0.69
CA ILE A 670 4.37 32.57 -0.74
C ILE A 670 3.96 31.11 -0.94
N SER A 671 3.06 30.91 -1.88
CA SER A 671 2.63 29.60 -2.36
C SER A 671 2.92 29.44 -3.85
N TYR A 672 3.19 28.21 -4.28
CA TYR A 672 2.98 27.82 -5.67
C TYR A 672 1.47 27.56 -5.85
N ILE A 673 0.88 27.96 -6.97
CA ILE A 673 -0.54 27.71 -7.29
C ILE A 673 -0.68 27.22 -8.73
N ALA A 674 -1.45 26.15 -8.93
CA ALA A 674 -1.73 25.61 -10.26
C ALA A 674 -2.50 26.62 -11.12
N ALA A 675 -2.15 26.79 -12.40
CA ALA A 675 -2.92 27.68 -13.29
C ALA A 675 -4.35 27.16 -13.51
N MET A 676 -4.50 25.84 -13.62
CA MET A 676 -5.77 25.11 -13.62
C MET A 676 -5.81 24.16 -12.40
N SER A 677 -6.95 24.11 -11.71
CA SER A 677 -7.15 23.24 -10.53
C SER A 677 -6.87 21.76 -10.83
N ARG A 678 -6.30 21.04 -9.85
CA ARG A 678 -6.09 19.58 -9.85
C ARG A 678 -7.08 18.84 -8.95
N VAL A 679 -8.08 19.55 -8.46
CA VAL A 679 -9.18 19.05 -7.63
C VAL A 679 -10.50 19.62 -8.11
N GLU A 680 -11.58 18.87 -7.87
CA GLU A 680 -12.96 19.30 -8.08
C GLU A 680 -13.72 19.16 -6.76
N HIS A 681 -14.55 20.16 -6.43
CA HIS A 681 -15.38 20.12 -5.23
C HIS A 681 -16.61 19.22 -5.45
N LEU A 682 -16.96 18.44 -4.42
CA LEU A 682 -18.23 17.74 -4.38
C LEU A 682 -19.37 18.73 -4.13
N GLU A 683 -20.43 18.71 -4.95
CA GLU A 683 -21.59 19.60 -4.80
C GLU A 683 -22.45 19.17 -3.61
N THR A 684 -22.11 19.66 -2.41
CA THR A 684 -22.93 19.46 -1.20
C THR A 684 -24.26 20.20 -1.29
N PHE A 685 -25.33 19.58 -0.78
CA PHE A 685 -26.68 20.14 -0.84
C PHE A 685 -26.87 21.25 0.21
N ASP A 686 -26.56 22.50 -0.17
CA ASP A 686 -26.75 23.67 0.69
C ASP A 686 -28.25 23.96 0.93
N LEU A 687 -28.78 23.37 2.01
CA LEU A 687 -30.11 23.62 2.58
C LEU A 687 -30.37 25.12 2.84
N ILE A 688 -29.35 25.90 3.18
CA ILE A 688 -29.48 27.32 3.50
C ILE A 688 -29.62 28.14 2.21
N ALA A 689 -28.87 27.82 1.15
CA ALA A 689 -29.10 28.38 -0.18
C ALA A 689 -30.46 27.96 -0.76
N PHE A 690 -30.85 26.69 -0.62
CA PHE A 690 -32.15 26.19 -1.08
C PHE A 690 -33.32 26.92 -0.43
N MET A 691 -33.28 27.14 0.90
CA MET A 691 -34.29 27.94 1.59
C MET A 691 -34.26 29.43 1.21
N LYS A 692 -33.08 30.03 1.00
CA LYS A 692 -32.95 31.43 0.55
C LYS A 692 -33.42 31.65 -0.88
N ASN A 693 -33.22 30.67 -1.76
CA ASN A 693 -33.63 30.70 -3.17
C ASN A 693 -35.08 30.22 -3.39
N GLY A 694 -35.91 30.18 -2.33
CA GLY A 694 -37.34 29.89 -2.44
C GLY A 694 -37.68 28.48 -2.93
N GLY A 695 -36.83 27.50 -2.66
CA GLY A 695 -37.01 26.12 -3.11
C GLY A 695 -36.64 25.87 -4.59
N ALA A 696 -36.11 26.88 -5.29
CA ALA A 696 -35.50 26.65 -6.58
C ALA A 696 -34.15 25.94 -6.40
N LEU A 697 -34.03 24.72 -6.95
CA LEU A 697 -32.72 24.10 -7.16
C LEU A 697 -31.95 24.93 -8.19
N THR A 698 -31.15 25.88 -7.69
CA THR A 698 -30.00 26.39 -8.42
C THR A 698 -29.05 25.23 -8.60
N LYS A 699 -29.20 24.49 -9.70
CA LYS A 699 -28.11 23.66 -10.22
C LYS A 699 -26.91 24.58 -10.39
N SER A 700 -25.97 24.47 -9.47
CA SER A 700 -24.60 24.83 -9.79
C SER A 700 -24.24 24.14 -11.11
N ARG A 701 -23.48 24.84 -11.95
CA ARG A 701 -22.85 24.15 -13.06
C ARG A 701 -21.80 23.26 -12.43
N ARG A 702 -21.91 21.94 -12.60
CA ARG A 702 -20.73 21.06 -12.71
C ARG A 702 -19.66 21.85 -13.44
N THR A 703 -18.62 22.28 -12.75
CA THR A 703 -17.51 22.98 -13.39
C THR A 703 -16.90 21.96 -14.35
N SER A 704 -16.86 22.29 -15.64
CA SER A 704 -16.56 21.30 -16.70
C SER A 704 -15.06 20.93 -16.77
N SER A 705 -14.34 21.09 -15.66
CA SER A 705 -12.93 20.78 -15.41
C SER A 705 -12.64 19.29 -15.58
N SER A 706 -13.54 18.42 -15.12
CA SER A 706 -13.47 16.95 -15.22
C SER A 706 -13.41 16.39 -16.65
N ILE A 707 -13.49 17.22 -17.70
CA ILE A 707 -13.37 16.84 -19.13
C ILE A 707 -12.01 17.30 -19.74
N LEU A 708 -11.14 17.97 -18.96
CA LEU A 708 -9.97 18.68 -19.49
C LEU A 708 -8.58 18.18 -19.05
N LEU A 709 -8.48 17.20 -18.14
CA LEU A 709 -7.20 16.60 -17.74
C LEU A 709 -7.14 15.11 -18.11
N ASN A 710 -6.07 14.72 -18.80
CA ASN A 710 -5.66 13.34 -19.05
C ASN A 710 -4.90 12.75 -17.85
N GLY A 711 -4.18 13.60 -17.10
CA GLY A 711 -3.33 13.22 -15.96
C GLY A 711 -1.86 12.97 -16.31
N ASP A 712 -1.45 13.24 -17.56
CA ASP A 712 -0.06 13.18 -18.04
C ASP A 712 0.53 14.58 -18.36
N GLU A 713 -0.13 15.66 -17.92
CA GLU A 713 0.28 17.03 -18.18
C GLU A 713 1.63 17.37 -17.53
N LYS A 714 2.58 17.82 -18.37
CA LYS A 714 3.89 18.27 -17.93
C LYS A 714 3.85 19.74 -17.50
N VAL A 715 4.47 20.07 -16.37
CA VAL A 715 4.65 21.45 -15.93
C VAL A 715 5.87 22.07 -16.63
N GLU A 716 5.67 23.01 -17.55
CA GLU A 716 6.73 23.60 -18.39
C GLU A 716 7.66 24.58 -17.65
N ASN A 717 7.23 25.11 -16.50
CA ASN A 717 7.94 26.16 -15.79
C ASN A 717 8.38 25.78 -14.36
N ALA A 718 8.27 24.50 -13.98
CA ALA A 718 8.60 24.01 -12.63
C ALA A 718 10.04 24.38 -12.19
N ASP A 719 10.99 24.35 -13.12
CA ASP A 719 12.41 24.70 -12.94
C ASP A 719 12.64 26.20 -12.66
N ARG A 720 11.68 27.06 -13.01
CA ARG A 720 11.77 28.53 -12.92
C ARG A 720 10.84 29.14 -11.87
N LEU A 721 10.25 28.33 -10.99
CA LEU A 721 9.36 28.79 -9.92
C LEU A 721 10.07 29.47 -8.73
N SER A 722 11.39 29.31 -8.58
CA SER A 722 12.14 30.01 -7.52
C SER A 722 12.08 31.54 -7.72
N GLU A 723 12.07 32.29 -6.62
CA GLU A 723 11.73 33.73 -6.63
C GLU A 723 12.46 34.54 -7.72
N GLY A 724 13.79 34.46 -7.77
CA GLY A 724 14.59 35.21 -8.74
C GLY A 724 14.36 34.81 -10.20
N SER A 725 14.14 33.53 -10.47
CA SER A 725 13.81 33.02 -11.81
C SER A 725 12.42 33.47 -12.25
N TYR A 726 11.44 33.37 -11.34
CA TYR A 726 10.05 33.74 -11.61
C TYR A 726 9.90 35.25 -11.79
N ASP A 727 10.57 36.06 -10.98
CA ASP A 727 10.61 37.53 -11.13
C ASP A 727 11.25 37.95 -12.47
N ALA A 728 12.28 37.22 -12.94
CA ALA A 728 12.90 37.46 -14.25
C ALA A 728 11.96 37.09 -15.41
N ASP A 729 11.32 35.91 -15.37
CA ASP A 729 10.36 35.46 -16.38
C ASP A 729 9.10 36.37 -16.41
N LEU A 730 8.58 36.78 -15.26
CA LEU A 730 7.47 37.72 -15.14
C LEU A 730 7.83 39.09 -15.74
N ARG A 731 9.03 39.62 -15.44
CA ARG A 731 9.52 40.87 -16.02
C ARG A 731 9.71 40.77 -17.54
N LYS A 732 10.17 39.63 -18.05
CA LYS A 732 10.29 39.34 -19.49
C LYS A 732 8.93 39.33 -20.20
N VAL A 733 7.92 38.67 -19.62
CA VAL A 733 6.53 38.66 -20.13
C VAL A 733 5.91 40.06 -20.11
N ILE A 734 6.05 40.79 -18.99
CA ILE A 734 5.54 42.16 -18.86
C ILE A 734 6.21 43.11 -19.85
N ASN A 735 7.53 43.01 -20.05
CA ASN A 735 8.25 43.84 -21.01
C ASN A 735 7.83 43.56 -22.46
N ASN A 736 7.58 42.29 -22.83
CA ASN A 736 7.32 41.90 -24.21
C ASN A 736 5.82 41.94 -24.61
N GLY A 737 4.88 41.81 -23.67
CA GLY A 737 3.45 41.78 -23.95
C GLY A 737 2.85 43.13 -24.42
N ARG A 738 1.69 43.06 -25.10
CA ARG A 738 0.90 44.24 -25.53
C ARG A 738 0.36 44.97 -24.29
N LYS A 739 0.46 46.31 -24.21
CA LYS A 739 0.23 47.07 -22.98
C LYS A 739 -1.00 47.97 -23.03
N TYR A 740 -1.89 47.78 -22.06
CA TYR A 740 -3.08 48.59 -21.85
C TYR A 740 -2.95 49.34 -20.52
N TYR A 741 -3.21 50.64 -20.54
CA TYR A 741 -3.15 51.50 -19.34
C TYR A 741 -4.55 51.96 -18.95
N VAL A 742 -5.07 51.41 -17.85
CA VAL A 742 -6.41 51.70 -17.31
C VAL A 742 -6.33 52.83 -16.29
N LYS A 743 -6.99 53.96 -16.55
CA LYS A 743 -6.96 55.14 -15.65
C LYS A 743 -8.30 55.51 -15.00
N GLY A 744 -9.41 54.88 -15.40
CA GLY A 744 -10.76 55.30 -15.04
C GLY A 744 -11.78 54.16 -14.88
N HIS A 745 -12.97 54.37 -15.46
CA HIS A 745 -14.07 53.40 -15.46
C HIS A 745 -13.95 52.45 -16.65
N ILE A 746 -14.18 51.16 -16.42
CA ILE A 746 -14.11 50.10 -17.43
C ILE A 746 -15.51 49.63 -17.79
N ASN A 747 -15.78 49.47 -19.09
CA ASN A 747 -16.98 48.81 -19.59
C ASN A 747 -16.57 47.45 -20.21
N CYS A 748 -17.01 46.35 -19.62
CA CYS A 748 -16.58 45.00 -20.00
C CYS A 748 -17.28 44.55 -21.30
N HIS A 749 -16.50 44.17 -22.32
CA HIS A 749 -16.96 43.53 -23.56
C HIS A 749 -15.96 42.44 -23.97
N GLU A 750 -16.40 41.37 -24.65
CA GLU A 750 -15.52 40.22 -24.98
C GLU A 750 -14.28 40.62 -25.81
N ASP A 751 -14.45 41.55 -26.75
CA ASP A 751 -13.38 42.09 -27.60
C ASP A 751 -12.52 43.20 -26.94
N MET A 752 -12.76 43.57 -25.67
CA MET A 752 -12.18 44.78 -25.04
C MET A 752 -10.64 44.85 -25.11
N PHE A 753 -9.96 43.72 -24.95
CA PHE A 753 -8.49 43.60 -25.06
C PHE A 753 -8.09 42.81 -26.31
N GLY A 754 -8.91 42.90 -27.37
CA GLY A 754 -8.91 41.97 -28.49
C GLY A 754 -7.58 41.86 -29.23
N ALA A 755 -7.15 40.61 -29.45
CA ALA A 755 -6.07 40.25 -30.36
C ALA A 755 -6.49 40.35 -31.84
N ARG A 756 -7.22 41.43 -32.21
CA ARG A 756 -7.71 41.69 -33.57
C ARG A 756 -6.61 42.23 -34.48
N ASP A 757 -5.66 41.37 -34.84
CA ASP A 757 -5.04 41.40 -36.16
C ASP A 757 -5.54 40.16 -36.90
N GLY A 758 -6.02 40.31 -38.14
CA GLY A 758 -6.58 39.20 -38.95
C GLY A 758 -5.56 38.17 -39.44
N SER A 759 -4.40 38.08 -38.80
CA SER A 759 -3.32 37.15 -39.11
C SER A 759 -3.24 36.07 -38.04
N TYR A 760 -3.99 34.98 -38.24
CA TYR A 760 -3.71 33.70 -37.58
C TYR A 760 -2.40 33.13 -38.14
N SER A 761 -1.28 33.68 -37.68
CA SER A 761 0.02 33.06 -37.82
C SER A 761 0.07 31.79 -36.96
N ASN A 762 0.71 30.72 -37.45
CA ASN A 762 0.87 29.46 -36.72
C ASN A 762 1.96 29.56 -35.62
N THR A 763 1.89 30.60 -34.78
CA THR A 763 2.73 30.75 -33.58
C THR A 763 2.08 30.00 -32.42
N ALA A 764 2.77 28.97 -31.90
CA ALA A 764 2.22 28.02 -30.93
C ALA A 764 1.93 28.59 -29.51
N THR A 765 2.21 29.87 -29.26
CA THR A 765 2.05 30.51 -27.94
C THR A 765 1.01 31.64 -28.00
N PRO A 766 0.00 31.67 -27.12
CA PRO A 766 -1.00 32.74 -27.11
C PRO A 766 -0.38 34.10 -26.71
N PRO A 767 -0.88 35.22 -27.26
CA PRO A 767 -0.33 36.55 -26.99
C PRO A 767 -0.41 36.94 -25.51
N SER A 768 0.65 37.57 -25.00
CA SER A 768 0.66 38.15 -23.65
C SER A 768 0.07 39.57 -23.64
N VAL A 769 -0.99 39.77 -22.86
CA VAL A 769 -1.69 41.04 -22.67
C VAL A 769 -1.44 41.56 -21.25
N ILE A 770 -0.90 42.77 -21.15
CA ILE A 770 -0.49 43.39 -19.89
C ILE A 770 -1.41 44.57 -19.60
N ILE A 771 -2.12 44.53 -18.48
CA ILE A 771 -3.10 45.55 -18.09
C ILE A 771 -2.58 46.26 -16.85
N VAL A 772 -2.02 47.45 -17.05
CA VAL A 772 -1.49 48.29 -15.97
C VAL A 772 -2.63 49.15 -15.42
N TYR A 773 -2.93 49.02 -14.13
CA TYR A 773 -4.07 49.69 -13.49
C TYR A 773 -3.66 50.53 -12.27
N ASP A 774 -4.48 51.53 -11.97
CA ASP A 774 -4.33 52.44 -10.83
C ASP A 774 -5.03 51.87 -9.58
N GLU A 775 -4.27 51.46 -8.57
CA GLU A 775 -4.82 50.93 -7.30
C GLU A 775 -5.59 51.96 -6.48
N SER A 776 -5.33 53.26 -6.66
CA SER A 776 -6.03 54.31 -5.91
C SER A 776 -7.50 54.46 -6.32
N LYS A 777 -7.94 53.73 -7.34
CA LYS A 777 -9.28 53.75 -7.93
C LYS A 777 -9.91 52.37 -7.88
N ASN A 778 -11.22 52.33 -8.04
CA ASN A 778 -12.01 51.09 -8.04
C ASN A 778 -11.75 50.19 -9.29
N ALA A 779 -10.61 50.32 -9.98
CA ALA A 779 -10.27 49.68 -11.24
C ALA A 779 -10.10 48.16 -11.09
N LEU A 780 -9.42 47.68 -10.04
CA LEU A 780 -9.25 46.25 -9.76
C LEU A 780 -10.61 45.54 -9.62
N ARG A 781 -11.57 46.13 -8.90
CA ARG A 781 -12.94 45.60 -8.76
C ARG A 781 -13.76 45.62 -10.05
N GLN A 782 -13.32 46.35 -11.08
CA GLN A 782 -13.95 46.35 -12.40
C GLN A 782 -13.28 45.31 -13.31
N LEU A 783 -11.94 45.25 -13.33
CA LEU A 783 -11.19 44.21 -14.04
C LEU A 783 -11.62 42.81 -13.59
N ALA A 784 -11.72 42.56 -12.29
CA ALA A 784 -12.20 41.29 -11.76
C ALA A 784 -13.66 40.96 -12.16
N ARG A 785 -14.53 41.96 -12.33
CA ARG A 785 -15.88 41.75 -12.88
C ARG A 785 -15.88 41.46 -14.38
N CYS A 786 -14.89 41.96 -15.14
CA CYS A 786 -14.74 41.63 -16.55
C CYS A 786 -14.13 40.23 -16.78
N PHE A 787 -13.36 39.72 -15.82
CA PHE A 787 -12.60 38.46 -15.93
C PHE A 787 -13.07 37.36 -14.96
N ASP A 788 -14.16 37.58 -14.21
CA ASP A 788 -14.71 36.66 -13.20
C ASP A 788 -13.70 36.23 -12.10
N LEU A 789 -12.88 37.19 -11.63
CA LEU A 789 -11.82 36.96 -10.62
C LEU A 789 -12.32 37.20 -9.19
N GLN A 790 -11.81 36.43 -8.23
CA GLN A 790 -12.16 36.50 -6.82
C GLN A 790 -11.32 37.55 -6.07
N ILE A 791 -12.00 38.53 -5.46
CA ILE A 791 -11.38 39.56 -4.59
C ILE A 791 -11.96 39.47 -3.17
N THR A 792 -11.10 39.59 -2.16
CA THR A 792 -11.50 39.85 -0.76
C THR A 792 -11.85 41.34 -0.55
N LYS A 793 -11.92 41.82 0.70
CA LYS A 793 -12.11 43.27 0.95
C LYS A 793 -10.88 44.10 0.55
N ASN A 794 -9.68 43.52 0.66
CA ASN A 794 -8.41 44.25 0.63
C ASN A 794 -7.45 43.81 -0.49
N TYR A 795 -7.60 42.61 -1.07
CA TYR A 795 -6.69 42.08 -2.10
C TYR A 795 -7.39 41.09 -3.06
N SER A 796 -6.84 40.90 -4.25
CA SER A 796 -7.24 39.80 -5.15
C SER A 796 -6.63 38.48 -4.66
N LEU A 797 -7.36 37.38 -4.76
CA LEU A 797 -6.73 36.05 -4.66
C LEU A 797 -5.75 35.85 -5.81
N GLY A 798 -4.71 35.02 -5.60
CA GLY A 798 -3.76 34.65 -6.65
C GLY A 798 -2.84 35.77 -7.11
N SER A 799 -2.62 36.80 -6.28
CA SER A 799 -1.73 37.93 -6.60
C SER A 799 -0.32 37.71 -6.06
N TYR A 800 0.67 38.33 -6.70
CA TYR A 800 2.09 38.26 -6.34
C TYR A 800 2.80 39.56 -6.71
N LYS A 801 3.41 40.23 -5.72
CA LYS A 801 4.07 41.53 -5.83
C LYS A 801 3.23 42.56 -6.61
N GLY A 802 1.94 42.64 -6.27
CA GLY A 802 0.98 43.53 -6.96
C GLY A 802 0.70 43.17 -8.43
N THR A 803 0.87 41.90 -8.81
CA THR A 803 0.47 41.38 -10.14
C THR A 803 -0.48 40.20 -10.02
N ILE A 804 -1.34 39.99 -11.00
CA ILE A 804 -2.26 38.84 -11.09
C ILE A 804 -2.08 38.22 -12.47
N ARG A 805 -1.91 36.89 -12.56
CA ARG A 805 -1.70 36.17 -13.81
C ARG A 805 -2.80 35.14 -14.04
N PHE A 806 -3.31 35.07 -15.26
CA PHE A 806 -4.25 34.03 -15.69
C PHE A 806 -4.15 33.82 -17.21
N SER A 807 -4.88 32.83 -17.73
CA SER A 807 -4.97 32.54 -19.16
C SER A 807 -6.41 32.24 -19.57
N THR A 808 -6.71 32.50 -20.84
CA THR A 808 -7.91 32.02 -21.53
C THR A 808 -7.47 31.41 -22.87
N ALA A 809 -8.40 30.77 -23.60
CA ALA A 809 -8.13 30.20 -24.93
C ALA A 809 -7.47 31.14 -25.96
N TYR A 810 -7.50 32.47 -25.71
CA TYR A 810 -7.09 33.50 -26.68
C TYR A 810 -5.86 34.30 -26.26
N ALA A 811 -5.52 34.37 -24.97
CA ALA A 811 -4.43 35.19 -24.45
C ALA A 811 -3.99 34.79 -23.04
N SER A 812 -2.73 35.08 -22.70
CA SER A 812 -2.26 35.12 -21.31
C SER A 812 -2.33 36.55 -20.79
N TYR A 813 -3.01 36.77 -19.67
CA TYR A 813 -3.21 38.08 -19.07
C TYR A 813 -2.33 38.28 -17.85
N VAL A 814 -1.77 39.48 -17.72
CA VAL A 814 -1.10 39.94 -16.52
C VAL A 814 -1.66 41.31 -16.11
N LEU A 815 -2.40 41.35 -15.00
CA LEU A 815 -2.77 42.61 -14.37
C LEU A 815 -1.59 43.11 -13.53
N VAL A 816 -1.25 44.40 -13.62
CA VAL A 816 -0.10 45.01 -12.92
C VAL A 816 -0.55 46.28 -12.21
N ALA A 817 -0.47 46.28 -10.88
CA ALA A 817 -0.79 47.44 -10.06
C ALA A 817 0.24 48.57 -10.24
N SER A 818 -0.19 49.82 -10.02
CA SER A 818 0.64 51.02 -10.14
C SER A 818 1.80 51.12 -9.13
N ASN A 819 1.73 50.36 -8.03
CA ASN A 819 2.77 50.24 -6.99
C ASN A 819 3.71 49.02 -7.18
N SER A 820 3.42 48.12 -8.13
CA SER A 820 4.17 46.88 -8.31
C SER A 820 5.64 47.12 -8.69
N PRO A 821 6.62 46.32 -8.20
CA PRO A 821 8.01 46.33 -8.69
C PRO A 821 8.16 45.87 -10.15
N PHE A 822 7.06 45.49 -10.81
CA PHE A 822 6.97 45.23 -12.24
C PHE A 822 6.22 46.33 -13.03
N HIS A 823 5.83 47.43 -12.39
CA HIS A 823 5.14 48.55 -13.05
C HIS A 823 6.00 49.16 -14.17
N VAL A 824 5.45 49.15 -15.40
CA VAL A 824 6.05 49.82 -16.56
C VAL A 824 5.37 51.18 -16.73
N LYS A 825 6.16 52.26 -16.81
CA LYS A 825 5.65 53.61 -17.07
C LYS A 825 5.29 53.78 -18.55
N PRO A 826 4.22 54.51 -18.90
CA PRO A 826 3.89 54.85 -20.28
C PRO A 826 4.87 55.89 -20.83
N GLN A 827 6.02 55.44 -21.34
CA GLN A 827 6.93 56.26 -22.14
C GLN A 827 6.50 56.21 -23.61
N ASN A 828 6.41 57.39 -24.25
CA ASN A 828 6.13 57.63 -25.68
C ASN A 828 5.44 56.49 -26.43
N LEU A 829 4.10 56.47 -26.38
CA LEU A 829 3.18 55.49 -26.97
C LEU A 829 3.73 54.86 -28.27
N THR A 830 4.34 53.69 -28.13
CA THR A 830 4.67 52.81 -29.26
C THR A 830 3.38 52.14 -29.75
N SER A 831 3.37 51.67 -30.99
CA SER A 831 2.21 51.04 -31.65
C SER A 831 1.64 49.81 -30.92
N THR A 832 2.35 49.28 -29.92
CA THR A 832 1.94 48.15 -29.07
C THR A 832 1.31 48.58 -27.74
N SER A 833 0.95 49.86 -27.58
CA SER A 833 0.39 50.43 -26.35
C SER A 833 -0.89 51.25 -26.58
N GLN A 834 -1.89 51.05 -25.73
CA GLN A 834 -3.20 51.72 -25.80
C GLN A 834 -3.64 52.22 -24.41
N SER A 835 -4.40 53.33 -24.38
CA SER A 835 -4.94 53.93 -23.16
C SER A 835 -6.47 53.77 -23.10
N LEU A 836 -6.98 53.38 -21.93
CA LEU A 836 -8.41 53.19 -21.65
C LEU A 836 -8.81 53.93 -20.34
#